data_AF-A0A8J0T2Y8-F1
#
_entry.id   AF-A0A8J0T2Y8-F1
#
_cell.length_a   1.000
_cell.length_b   1.000
_cell.length_c   1.000
_cell.angle_alpha   90.00
_cell.angle_beta   90.00
_cell.angle_gamma   90.00
#
_symmetry.space_group_name_H-M   'P 1'
#
loop_
_entity.id
_entity.type
_entity.pdbx_description
1 polymer ?
#
loop_
_entity_poly.entity_id
_entity_poly.type
_entity_poly.pdbx_seq_one_letter_code
_entity_poly.pdbx_strand_id
1 'polypeptide(L)'
;MNTNVLITISKLYSDYLINTRNYSMSESGIINIEIPFSDYLTYNSDSTVAIKATYKGSTQSWHMYTPYFWYWNPSIYMKVPDTPMQTGIPFTISVGTVPEVQNVYYVVMGGGVIVAAGKTSNSSFTLTAETSWLPSVEVTSYFVNPKTSFGNDIGLSTKIFYIKGNKVKVALSWSKSKAKPSEHVSLTISNITKTPAIVGLKVADINDKLSGNTNSLAAKVENRYFLSYYSHHSDGYISYSNYRLEIYSEFQNNDPINQPVNYQPHISETWIWLKTHISSGANSSLQVTVPHKFMTWVASAFVISEGLGLGVSEQYPELEAFQPLLLTLNAPRTVIRGENFILKVTLETYIATDFQATLKLEPSSSFEIIIPDNNTNSVPGQRSVFIQSNGSKEVLFPINPTKLGEMSLTVQANALGFSDSATQTVLVKAEGIQHVYSSSVILKAGAHAKKLSFTFPVDVVVDTKQASLSITGNFLAPSIKGLESLIQLPTGCGEQNMIHFAPVIYSLQYLIATNQITEDFRTKAIRFMEKGYQTELNYWRSGGSFSAFGSRDYSKSTWLSAFVLRCLLQARQFISISEEVLYRTKEWLFQNLDEKTGIFKEPGQILNTRLQGGSNGVIAHNAYILIAMLEDEGNNNVTYRMNKTIQYLENKTEEGITSNYTLSIVAYALSVANSSKATAALTQLNSRANSTGLQRYWSSGIDLSNDWQPLSADIETAAYALLSHCQQNRIAEGVPIMNWLSQHRNHLGGYSSTQDTVMALLALTKFMTLVPTSNNTSLTVSVTDSGSIVPNTFNITNENLLVVQSQQIYALEPLELVVSAAGEGAALLQLNVVYNSKGEAVPSEVFKLSATVDDSDSHNRISVNVCSSYQGPEKETGMILWEVDILSGFKLDPVGRNLNDPLKLVETKDEKVFLYFDSMNAIENCVAVPMVRTSMVVGSQAALITILDYYNPEIRTTRIYNSDKLSKATVCEFCGLNCNNCISNVTTSTNTTEQVSNSSATAPKLAMLWFCVICMWNIL
;
A
#
# COMPACT_ATOMS: atom_id res chain seq x y z
N MET A 1 -17.69 3.29 -53.86
CA MET A 1 -18.50 3.35 -52.61
C MET A 1 -18.93 4.80 -52.43
N ASN A 2 -20.25 5.04 -52.37
CA ASN A 2 -20.84 6.39 -52.39
C ASN A 2 -20.23 7.30 -51.31
N THR A 3 -19.54 8.36 -51.74
CA THR A 3 -19.07 9.49 -50.90
C THR A 3 -20.18 10.52 -50.65
N ASN A 4 -21.40 10.23 -51.09
CA ASN A 4 -22.54 11.13 -50.99
C ASN A 4 -23.32 10.89 -49.69
N VAL A 5 -23.71 11.99 -49.04
CA VAL A 5 -24.65 11.97 -47.92
C VAL A 5 -26.06 12.09 -48.48
N LEU A 6 -26.91 11.14 -48.14
CA LEU A 6 -28.33 11.17 -48.50
C LEU A 6 -29.09 11.90 -47.41
N ILE A 7 -29.81 12.96 -47.76
CA ILE A 7 -30.59 13.76 -46.82
C ILE A 7 -32.05 13.72 -47.23
N THR A 8 -32.87 13.22 -46.31
CA THR A 8 -34.33 13.08 -46.47
C THR A 8 -35.03 14.03 -45.51
N ILE A 9 -35.97 14.81 -46.04
CA ILE A 9 -36.80 15.74 -45.29
C ILE A 9 -38.25 15.28 -45.40
N SER A 10 -38.92 15.08 -44.26
CA SER A 10 -40.31 14.63 -44.18
C SER A 10 -41.10 15.40 -43.13
N LYS A 11 -42.43 15.41 -43.25
CA LYS A 11 -43.31 15.89 -42.16
C LYS A 11 -43.39 14.79 -41.10
N LEU A 12 -43.35 15.16 -39.83
CA LEU A 12 -43.54 14.21 -38.74
C LEU A 12 -45.04 13.80 -38.73
N TYR A 13 -45.30 12.49 -38.68
CA TYR A 13 -46.63 11.85 -38.71
C TYR A 13 -47.41 11.82 -40.05
N SER A 14 -46.76 12.13 -41.18
CA SER A 14 -47.27 11.67 -42.48
C SER A 14 -46.16 11.00 -43.27
N ASP A 15 -46.46 9.86 -43.91
CA ASP A 15 -45.53 9.15 -44.81
C ASP A 15 -45.24 9.91 -46.12
N TYR A 16 -45.61 11.20 -46.19
CA TYR A 16 -45.31 12.07 -47.31
C TYR A 16 -43.84 12.50 -47.24
N LEU A 17 -43.04 11.80 -48.02
CA LEU A 17 -41.66 12.15 -48.34
C LEU A 17 -41.67 13.43 -49.17
N ILE A 18 -41.20 14.52 -48.59
CA ILE A 18 -41.33 15.84 -49.23
C ILE A 18 -40.16 16.10 -50.16
N ASN A 19 -38.94 15.77 -49.74
CA ASN A 19 -37.74 15.96 -50.54
C ASN A 19 -36.62 15.02 -50.11
N THR A 20 -35.86 14.48 -51.06
CA THR A 20 -34.61 13.76 -50.78
C THR A 20 -33.56 14.25 -51.75
N ARG A 21 -32.41 14.70 -51.21
CA ARG A 21 -31.28 15.18 -52.02
C ARG A 21 -29.99 14.47 -51.61
N ASN A 22 -29.17 14.20 -52.61
CA ASN A 22 -27.81 13.71 -52.43
C ASN A 22 -26.85 14.90 -52.43
N TYR A 23 -26.00 14.96 -51.41
CA TYR A 23 -24.95 15.96 -51.29
C TYR A 23 -23.58 15.28 -51.37
N SER A 24 -22.68 15.81 -52.18
CA SER A 24 -21.27 15.41 -52.15
C SER A 24 -20.60 15.98 -50.90
N MET A 25 -19.85 15.14 -50.19
CA MET A 25 -19.13 15.55 -48.98
C MET A 25 -17.98 16.49 -49.36
N SER A 26 -17.94 17.68 -48.75
CA SER A 26 -16.88 18.67 -48.94
C SER A 26 -15.57 18.23 -48.25
N GLU A 27 -14.42 18.81 -48.65
CA GLU A 27 -13.13 18.56 -47.98
C GLU A 27 -13.13 18.98 -46.50
N SER A 28 -14.01 19.92 -46.11
CA SER A 28 -14.19 20.32 -44.71
C SER A 28 -15.07 19.35 -43.90
N GLY A 29 -15.72 18.38 -44.55
CA GLY A 29 -16.66 17.45 -43.92
C GLY A 29 -18.01 18.07 -43.55
N ILE A 30 -18.26 19.34 -43.88
CA ILE A 30 -19.49 20.08 -43.56
C ILE A 30 -20.35 20.25 -44.81
N ILE A 31 -21.65 19.96 -44.69
CA ILE A 31 -22.64 20.13 -45.77
C ILE A 31 -23.67 21.15 -45.31
N ASN A 32 -23.78 22.26 -46.05
CA ASN A 32 -24.76 23.31 -45.80
C ASN A 32 -26.04 23.03 -46.60
N ILE A 33 -27.19 23.09 -45.93
CA ILE A 33 -28.51 22.78 -46.51
C ILE A 33 -29.45 23.92 -46.14
N GLU A 34 -30.03 24.57 -47.15
CA GLU A 34 -31.08 25.56 -46.95
C GLU A 34 -32.44 24.93 -47.27
N ILE A 35 -33.37 25.06 -46.32
CA ILE A 35 -34.72 24.50 -46.42
C ILE A 35 -35.70 25.68 -46.38
N PRO A 36 -36.31 26.08 -47.51
CA PRO A 36 -37.28 27.18 -47.54
C PRO A 36 -38.58 26.75 -46.86
N PHE A 37 -39.00 27.45 -45.79
CA PHE A 37 -40.14 27.05 -44.95
C PHE A 37 -41.52 27.35 -45.56
N SER A 38 -41.62 28.16 -46.62
CA SER A 38 -42.89 28.57 -47.25
C SER A 38 -43.71 27.41 -47.82
N ASP A 39 -43.04 26.33 -48.20
CA ASP A 39 -43.65 25.22 -48.96
C ASP A 39 -44.22 24.13 -48.03
N TYR A 40 -44.05 24.26 -46.71
CA TYR A 40 -44.28 23.18 -45.74
C TYR A 40 -45.33 23.51 -44.66
N LEU A 41 -45.95 24.70 -44.73
CA LEU A 41 -46.95 25.18 -43.77
C LEU A 41 -48.37 25.08 -44.34
N THR A 42 -49.23 24.28 -43.69
CA THR A 42 -50.70 24.41 -43.79
C THR A 42 -51.19 25.12 -42.55
N TYR A 43 -52.21 25.98 -42.69
CA TYR A 43 -52.73 26.94 -41.69
C TYR A 43 -53.18 26.42 -40.31
N ASN A 44 -52.91 25.16 -39.96
CA ASN A 44 -53.17 24.60 -38.63
C ASN A 44 -51.85 24.24 -37.91
N SER A 45 -51.77 24.69 -36.67
CA SER A 45 -50.69 24.51 -35.69
C SER A 45 -50.14 23.08 -35.63
N ASP A 46 -48.81 22.96 -35.48
CA ASP A 46 -47.96 21.75 -35.49
C ASP A 46 -47.40 21.27 -36.84
N SER A 47 -46.57 22.11 -37.45
CA SER A 47 -45.72 21.68 -38.57
C SER A 47 -44.34 21.27 -38.04
N THR A 48 -44.16 19.99 -37.73
CA THR A 48 -42.85 19.43 -37.38
C THR A 48 -42.15 18.86 -38.60
N VAL A 49 -40.89 19.22 -38.80
CA VAL A 49 -40.06 18.75 -39.93
C VAL A 49 -39.00 17.80 -39.39
N ALA A 50 -38.98 16.57 -39.89
CA ALA A 50 -37.94 15.59 -39.62
C ALA A 50 -36.87 15.64 -40.72
N ILE A 51 -35.61 15.72 -40.33
CA ILE A 51 -34.45 15.70 -41.22
C ILE A 51 -33.64 14.45 -40.88
N LYS A 52 -33.42 13.59 -41.86
CA LYS A 52 -32.67 12.34 -41.70
C LYS A 52 -31.47 12.35 -42.65
N ALA A 53 -30.27 12.22 -42.11
CA ALA A 53 -29.03 12.11 -42.91
C ALA A 53 -28.46 10.70 -42.81
N THR A 54 -28.15 10.11 -43.96
CA THR A 54 -27.58 8.76 -44.08
C THR A 54 -26.24 8.82 -44.81
N TYR A 55 -25.19 8.30 -44.19
CA TYR A 55 -23.84 8.22 -44.77
C TYR A 55 -23.17 6.89 -44.39
N LYS A 56 -22.70 6.14 -45.40
CA LYS A 56 -22.01 4.85 -45.23
C LYS A 56 -22.72 3.86 -44.27
N GLY A 57 -24.05 3.82 -44.31
CA GLY A 57 -24.87 2.91 -43.48
C GLY A 57 -25.17 3.42 -42.07
N SER A 58 -24.56 4.52 -41.63
CA SER A 58 -24.94 5.21 -40.39
C SER A 58 -26.02 6.26 -40.69
N THR A 59 -27.02 6.34 -39.81
CA THR A 59 -28.15 7.25 -39.96
C THR A 59 -28.36 8.07 -38.70
N GLN A 60 -28.50 9.38 -38.86
CA GLN A 60 -28.85 10.29 -37.77
C GLN A 60 -30.07 11.11 -38.16
N SER A 61 -30.94 11.40 -37.19
CA SER A 61 -32.19 12.13 -37.39
C SER A 61 -32.31 13.30 -36.43
N TRP A 62 -32.81 14.42 -36.95
CA TRP A 62 -33.14 15.62 -36.20
C TRP A 62 -34.61 15.96 -36.42
N HIS A 63 -35.24 16.50 -35.38
CA HIS A 63 -36.63 16.97 -35.42
C HIS A 63 -36.65 18.46 -35.14
N MET A 64 -37.29 19.21 -36.03
CA MET A 64 -37.41 20.66 -35.93
C MET A 64 -38.87 21.02 -35.71
N TYR A 65 -39.13 21.73 -34.61
CA TYR A 65 -40.46 22.15 -34.18
C TYR A 65 -40.69 23.61 -34.58
N THR A 66 -41.83 23.90 -35.20
CA THR A 66 -42.27 25.30 -35.37
C THR A 66 -42.75 25.85 -34.02
N PRO A 67 -42.26 27.02 -33.58
CA PRO A 67 -42.73 27.62 -32.33
C PRO A 67 -44.20 28.07 -32.44
N TYR A 68 -44.96 27.88 -31.35
CA TYR A 68 -46.44 27.90 -31.34
C TYR A 68 -47.13 29.26 -31.58
N PHE A 69 -46.42 30.38 -31.69
CA PHE A 69 -47.03 31.71 -31.84
C PHE A 69 -46.15 32.63 -32.70
N TRP A 70 -46.51 32.82 -33.98
CA TRP A 70 -45.66 33.49 -34.97
C TRP A 70 -46.05 34.94 -35.28
N TYR A 71 -47.15 35.45 -34.73
CA TYR A 71 -47.61 36.79 -35.11
C TYR A 71 -47.04 37.95 -34.27
N TRP A 72 -46.35 37.70 -33.14
CA TRP A 72 -45.93 38.80 -32.24
C TRP A 72 -44.58 38.64 -31.52
N ASN A 73 -43.76 37.61 -31.80
CA ASN A 73 -42.47 37.44 -31.10
C ASN A 73 -41.27 37.98 -31.90
N PRO A 74 -40.45 38.88 -31.33
CA PRO A 74 -39.17 39.25 -31.94
C PRO A 74 -38.20 38.06 -32.00
N SER A 75 -37.55 37.85 -33.14
CA SER A 75 -36.56 36.78 -33.33
C SER A 75 -35.24 37.31 -33.91
N ILE A 76 -34.13 36.71 -33.48
CA ILE A 76 -32.80 36.88 -34.08
C ILE A 76 -32.41 35.56 -34.75
N TYR A 77 -31.78 35.64 -35.92
CA TYR A 77 -31.06 34.53 -36.51
C TYR A 77 -29.60 34.89 -36.73
N MET A 78 -28.70 34.04 -36.25
CA MET A 78 -27.25 34.18 -36.46
C MET A 78 -26.78 33.20 -37.53
N LYS A 79 -26.08 33.66 -38.58
CA LYS A 79 -25.48 32.80 -39.60
C LYS A 79 -24.10 32.34 -39.14
N VAL A 80 -23.80 31.06 -39.33
CA VAL A 80 -22.48 30.48 -39.03
C VAL A 80 -21.48 30.93 -40.10
N PRO A 81 -20.25 31.34 -39.75
CA PRO A 81 -19.21 31.64 -40.73
C PRO A 81 -18.91 30.44 -41.62
N ASP A 82 -18.67 30.67 -42.92
CA ASP A 82 -18.37 29.59 -43.89
C ASP A 82 -16.97 28.97 -43.68
N THR A 83 -16.10 29.60 -42.88
CA THR A 83 -14.75 29.13 -42.56
C THR A 83 -14.63 28.74 -41.09
N PRO A 84 -13.89 27.65 -40.77
CA PRO A 84 -13.67 27.25 -39.38
C PRO A 84 -12.84 28.31 -38.66
N MET A 85 -13.33 28.75 -37.50
CA MET A 85 -12.73 29.82 -36.71
C MET A 85 -11.35 29.41 -36.20
N GLN A 86 -10.38 30.33 -36.29
CA GLN A 86 -9.00 30.11 -35.87
C GLN A 86 -8.52 31.22 -34.92
N THR A 87 -7.72 30.86 -33.93
CA THR A 87 -7.12 31.84 -33.01
C THR A 87 -6.28 32.87 -33.78
N GLY A 88 -6.50 34.16 -33.51
CA GLY A 88 -5.81 35.28 -34.15
C GLY A 88 -6.30 35.66 -35.55
N ILE A 89 -7.25 34.90 -36.14
CA ILE A 89 -7.85 35.22 -37.43
C ILE A 89 -9.24 35.83 -37.19
N PRO A 90 -9.53 37.05 -37.71
CA PRO A 90 -10.84 37.66 -37.56
C PRO A 90 -11.90 36.88 -38.33
N PHE A 91 -13.07 36.70 -37.73
CA PHE A 91 -14.23 36.03 -38.32
C PHE A 91 -15.49 36.89 -38.14
N THR A 92 -16.39 36.82 -39.11
CA THR A 92 -17.60 37.65 -39.16
C THR A 92 -18.84 36.82 -38.88
N ILE A 93 -19.64 37.26 -37.90
CA ILE A 93 -20.96 36.69 -37.61
C ILE A 93 -22.01 37.61 -38.21
N SER A 94 -22.85 37.07 -39.10
CA SER A 94 -24.01 37.79 -39.62
C SER A 94 -25.23 37.56 -38.74
N VAL A 95 -25.96 38.62 -38.44
CA VAL A 95 -27.17 38.60 -37.61
C VAL A 95 -28.30 39.28 -38.36
N GLY A 96 -29.45 38.64 -38.44
CA GLY A 96 -30.69 39.25 -38.88
C GLY A 96 -31.74 39.22 -37.77
N THR A 97 -32.62 40.22 -37.77
CA THR A 97 -33.68 40.39 -36.76
C THR A 97 -35.04 40.52 -37.44
N VAL A 98 -36.08 40.03 -36.76
CA VAL A 98 -37.48 40.25 -37.14
C VAL A 98 -38.22 40.70 -35.87
N PRO A 99 -38.79 41.91 -35.80
CA PRO A 99 -38.69 43.00 -36.78
C PRO A 99 -37.25 43.54 -36.90
N GLU A 100 -36.98 44.31 -37.95
CA GLU A 100 -35.69 45.01 -38.08
C GLU A 100 -35.50 45.99 -36.92
N VAL A 101 -34.35 45.90 -36.25
CA VAL A 101 -34.00 46.78 -35.12
C VAL A 101 -32.75 47.59 -35.40
N GLN A 102 -32.68 48.79 -34.82
CA GLN A 102 -31.52 49.68 -35.00
C GLN A 102 -30.25 49.14 -34.35
N ASN A 103 -30.36 48.34 -33.29
CA ASN A 103 -29.23 47.91 -32.50
C ASN A 103 -29.41 46.47 -32.01
N VAL A 104 -28.39 45.66 -32.24
CA VAL A 104 -28.24 44.31 -31.67
C VAL A 104 -27.04 44.32 -30.72
N TYR A 105 -27.23 43.76 -29.54
CA TYR A 105 -26.19 43.52 -28.54
C TYR A 105 -25.71 42.08 -28.69
N TYR A 106 -24.42 41.84 -28.44
CA TYR A 106 -23.87 40.50 -28.39
C TYR A 106 -22.95 40.32 -27.19
N VAL A 107 -22.91 39.11 -26.67
CA VAL A 107 -22.03 38.65 -25.59
C VAL A 107 -21.39 37.35 -26.05
N VAL A 108 -20.10 37.20 -25.80
CA VAL A 108 -19.31 36.01 -26.10
C VAL A 108 -18.81 35.44 -24.79
N MET A 109 -19.12 34.19 -24.51
CA MET A 109 -18.68 33.46 -23.33
C MET A 109 -17.71 32.34 -23.73
N GLY A 110 -16.57 32.26 -23.05
CA GLY A 110 -15.56 31.21 -23.21
C GLY A 110 -15.16 30.70 -21.84
N GLY A 111 -15.15 29.37 -21.64
CA GLY A 111 -14.77 28.77 -20.35
C GLY A 111 -15.64 29.20 -19.15
N GLY A 112 -16.89 29.62 -19.38
CA GLY A 112 -17.82 30.09 -18.35
C GLY A 112 -17.69 31.57 -17.96
N VAL A 113 -16.85 32.35 -18.66
CA VAL A 113 -16.71 33.80 -18.44
C VAL A 113 -16.99 34.60 -19.71
N ILE A 114 -17.45 35.84 -19.57
CA ILE A 114 -17.64 36.76 -20.71
C ILE A 114 -16.27 37.20 -21.23
N VAL A 115 -15.95 36.83 -22.46
CA VAL A 115 -14.66 37.12 -23.11
C VAL A 115 -14.75 38.28 -24.11
N ALA A 116 -15.95 38.59 -24.62
CA ALA A 116 -16.21 39.79 -25.40
C ALA A 116 -17.69 40.19 -25.29
N ALA A 117 -17.99 41.48 -25.42
CA ALA A 117 -19.35 41.97 -25.54
C ALA A 117 -19.36 43.26 -26.37
N GLY A 118 -20.46 43.51 -27.07
CA GLY A 118 -20.56 44.70 -27.90
C GLY A 118 -21.96 44.98 -28.41
N LYS A 119 -22.04 46.04 -29.20
CA LYS A 119 -23.25 46.54 -29.84
C LYS A 119 -22.96 46.77 -31.32
N THR A 120 -23.85 46.32 -32.20
CA THR A 120 -23.77 46.58 -33.64
C THR A 120 -25.10 47.13 -34.14
N SER A 121 -25.02 48.10 -35.05
CA SER A 121 -26.15 48.58 -35.87
C SER A 121 -26.16 47.95 -37.26
N ASN A 122 -25.14 47.15 -37.58
CA ASN A 122 -25.02 46.47 -38.87
C ASN A 122 -25.56 45.04 -38.74
N SER A 123 -25.95 44.44 -39.87
CA SER A 123 -26.37 43.04 -39.96
C SER A 123 -25.22 42.02 -39.77
N SER A 124 -24.06 42.46 -39.29
CA SER A 124 -22.93 41.61 -38.90
C SER A 124 -21.98 42.31 -37.93
N PHE A 125 -21.15 41.52 -37.25
CA PHE A 125 -20.03 42.00 -36.44
C PHE A 125 -18.82 41.05 -36.60
N THR A 126 -17.61 41.60 -36.45
CA THR A 126 -16.36 40.84 -36.57
C THR A 126 -15.74 40.63 -35.20
N LEU A 127 -15.30 39.41 -34.92
CA LEU A 127 -14.60 39.03 -33.70
C LEU A 127 -13.25 38.42 -34.07
N THR A 128 -12.27 38.53 -33.17
CA THR A 128 -10.98 37.84 -33.31
C THR A 128 -10.79 36.95 -32.09
N ALA A 129 -10.71 35.64 -32.29
CA ALA A 129 -10.60 34.70 -31.19
C ALA A 129 -9.19 34.74 -30.58
N GLU A 130 -9.11 34.88 -29.26
CA GLU A 130 -7.86 34.75 -28.51
C GLU A 130 -7.62 33.31 -28.05
N THR A 131 -6.41 32.99 -27.58
CA THR A 131 -6.08 31.64 -27.06
C THR A 131 -6.95 31.29 -25.84
N SER A 132 -7.36 32.29 -25.07
CA SER A 132 -8.29 32.16 -23.93
C SER A 132 -9.70 31.70 -24.33
N TRP A 133 -10.05 31.76 -25.61
CA TRP A 133 -11.35 31.36 -26.14
C TRP A 133 -11.40 29.87 -26.49
N LEU A 134 -10.27 29.15 -26.39
CA LEU A 134 -10.21 27.72 -26.66
C LEU A 134 -10.92 26.90 -25.57
N PRO A 135 -11.55 25.76 -25.91
CA PRO A 135 -11.66 25.18 -27.26
C PRO A 135 -12.85 25.72 -28.08
N SER A 136 -13.78 26.43 -27.45
CA SER A 136 -15.01 26.92 -28.06
C SER A 136 -15.57 28.13 -27.30
N VAL A 137 -16.36 28.95 -28.00
CA VAL A 137 -17.10 30.07 -27.42
C VAL A 137 -18.59 29.98 -27.72
N GLU A 138 -19.39 30.40 -26.76
CA GLU A 138 -20.81 30.65 -26.90
C GLU A 138 -21.03 32.12 -27.23
N VAL A 139 -21.69 32.40 -28.36
CA VAL A 139 -22.05 33.77 -28.74
C VAL A 139 -23.56 33.91 -28.64
N THR A 140 -23.99 34.89 -27.86
CA THR A 140 -25.38 35.23 -27.62
C THR A 140 -25.65 36.62 -28.17
N SER A 141 -26.57 36.74 -29.14
CA SER A 141 -27.02 38.03 -29.67
C SER A 141 -28.46 38.32 -29.24
N TYR A 142 -28.73 39.55 -28.81
CA TYR A 142 -30.04 39.97 -28.36
C TYR A 142 -30.38 41.43 -28.70
N PHE A 143 -31.66 41.75 -28.75
CA PHE A 143 -32.15 43.12 -28.79
C PHE A 143 -33.36 43.29 -27.87
N VAL A 144 -33.59 44.53 -27.44
CA VAL A 144 -34.74 44.90 -26.62
C VAL A 144 -35.61 45.84 -27.43
N ASN A 145 -36.87 45.48 -27.67
CA ASN A 145 -37.84 46.32 -28.39
C ASN A 145 -38.73 47.08 -27.40
N PRO A 146 -38.55 48.41 -27.25
CA PRO A 146 -39.36 49.20 -26.33
C PRO A 146 -40.68 49.62 -26.99
N LYS A 147 -41.71 48.75 -26.91
CA LYS A 147 -43.17 49.02 -26.82
C LYS A 147 -44.02 47.88 -27.43
N THR A 148 -44.65 47.08 -26.57
CA THR A 148 -46.04 46.63 -26.71
C THR A 148 -46.67 46.52 -25.31
N SER A 149 -47.99 46.51 -25.21
CA SER A 149 -48.78 46.74 -23.99
C SER A 149 -48.63 45.70 -22.84
N PHE A 150 -47.64 44.81 -22.89
CA PHE A 150 -47.38 43.73 -21.91
C PHE A 150 -45.91 43.60 -21.44
N GLY A 151 -45.00 44.50 -21.81
CA GLY A 151 -43.59 44.48 -21.37
C GLY A 151 -42.62 44.83 -22.50
N ASN A 152 -41.31 44.80 -22.21
CA ASN A 152 -40.28 44.88 -23.25
C ASN A 152 -40.16 43.51 -23.94
N ASP A 153 -40.37 43.45 -25.24
CA ASP A 153 -40.16 42.21 -26.01
C ASP A 153 -38.66 42.07 -26.34
N ILE A 154 -38.05 40.93 -26.01
CA ILE A 154 -36.63 40.64 -26.23
C ILE A 154 -36.49 39.53 -27.28
N GLY A 155 -35.76 39.81 -28.37
CA GLY A 155 -35.29 38.78 -29.29
C GLY A 155 -33.89 38.30 -28.86
N LEU A 156 -33.69 36.98 -28.74
CA LEU A 156 -32.43 36.36 -28.30
C LEU A 156 -32.08 35.16 -29.19
N SER A 157 -30.81 34.96 -29.51
CA SER A 157 -30.29 33.72 -30.09
C SER A 157 -28.89 33.44 -29.59
N THR A 158 -28.60 32.17 -29.33
CA THR A 158 -27.30 31.69 -28.88
C THR A 158 -26.78 30.62 -29.84
N LYS A 159 -25.49 30.70 -30.20
CA LYS A 159 -24.79 29.67 -30.98
C LYS A 159 -23.39 29.44 -30.44
N ILE A 160 -22.93 28.19 -30.55
CA ILE A 160 -21.60 27.80 -30.07
C ILE A 160 -20.69 27.57 -31.26
N PHE A 161 -19.47 28.09 -31.15
CA PHE A 161 -18.46 28.08 -32.19
C PHE A 161 -17.17 27.43 -31.68
N TYR A 162 -16.65 26.48 -32.45
CA TYR A 162 -15.38 25.81 -32.15
C TYR A 162 -14.22 26.57 -32.77
N ILE A 163 -13.16 26.77 -31.98
CA ILE A 163 -11.97 27.52 -32.40
C ILE A 163 -10.80 26.55 -32.55
N LYS A 164 -10.19 26.55 -33.73
CA LYS A 164 -8.91 25.87 -33.97
C LYS A 164 -7.77 26.79 -33.52
N GLY A 165 -6.96 26.34 -32.57
CA GLY A 165 -5.82 27.11 -32.07
C GLY A 165 -4.58 26.26 -31.80
N ASN A 166 -3.42 26.91 -31.75
CA ASN A 166 -2.16 26.26 -31.38
C ASN A 166 -2.19 25.92 -29.88
N LYS A 167 -2.51 24.67 -29.54
CA LYS A 167 -2.25 24.11 -28.21
C LYS A 167 -0.74 24.10 -27.95
N VAL A 168 -0.33 24.22 -26.68
CA VAL A 168 1.08 24.05 -26.29
C VAL A 168 1.56 22.67 -26.77
N LYS A 169 2.56 22.65 -27.66
CA LYS A 169 3.15 21.41 -28.16
C LYS A 169 4.43 21.12 -27.41
N VAL A 170 4.62 19.88 -26.99
CA VAL A 170 5.87 19.40 -26.40
C VAL A 170 6.37 18.22 -27.22
N ALA A 171 7.65 18.26 -27.59
CA ALA A 171 8.31 17.19 -28.30
C ALA A 171 9.33 16.52 -27.39
N LEU A 172 9.36 15.19 -27.42
CA LEU A 172 10.29 14.35 -26.67
C LEU A 172 11.15 13.57 -27.66
N SER A 173 12.43 13.41 -27.36
CA SER A 173 13.33 12.55 -28.13
C SER A 173 14.40 11.91 -27.24
N TRP A 174 14.68 10.65 -27.48
CA TRP A 174 15.81 9.95 -26.86
C TRP A 174 17.09 10.19 -27.65
N SER A 175 18.25 10.20 -26.98
CA SER A 175 19.56 10.21 -27.65
C SER A 175 19.84 8.97 -28.48
N LYS A 176 19.18 7.85 -28.17
CA LYS A 176 19.31 6.55 -28.84
C LYS A 176 17.95 5.86 -28.89
N SER A 177 17.72 5.03 -29.91
CA SER A 177 16.53 4.18 -29.99
C SER A 177 16.70 2.83 -29.28
N LYS A 178 17.96 2.37 -29.13
CA LYS A 178 18.32 1.15 -28.40
C LYS A 178 19.45 1.44 -27.42
N ALA A 179 19.40 0.85 -26.23
CA ALA A 179 20.43 0.97 -25.21
C ALA A 179 20.58 -0.33 -24.40
N LYS A 180 21.77 -0.56 -23.85
CA LYS A 180 22.00 -1.67 -22.92
C LYS A 180 21.39 -1.33 -21.55
N PRO A 181 21.00 -2.35 -20.76
CA PRO A 181 20.80 -2.19 -19.33
C PRO A 181 21.94 -1.39 -18.66
N SER A 182 21.59 -0.50 -17.75
CA SER A 182 22.54 0.39 -17.03
C SER A 182 23.31 1.39 -17.88
N GLU A 183 23.06 1.48 -19.19
CA GLU A 183 23.65 2.50 -20.04
C GLU A 183 23.03 3.88 -19.73
N HIS A 184 23.83 4.94 -19.81
CA HIS A 184 23.34 6.30 -19.69
C HIS A 184 22.78 6.81 -21.03
N VAL A 185 21.55 7.30 -21.00
CA VAL A 185 20.86 7.91 -22.16
C VAL A 185 20.25 9.25 -21.75
N SER A 186 20.05 10.14 -22.72
CA SER A 186 19.42 11.43 -22.46
C SER A 186 18.04 11.52 -23.11
N LEU A 187 17.03 11.95 -22.34
CA LEU A 187 15.72 12.35 -22.83
C LEU A 187 15.68 13.87 -23.03
N THR A 188 15.57 14.31 -24.27
CA THR A 188 15.48 15.73 -24.62
C THR A 188 14.02 16.15 -24.72
N ILE A 189 13.71 17.27 -24.09
CA ILE A 189 12.42 17.95 -24.12
C ILE A 189 12.63 19.23 -24.93
N SER A 190 11.85 19.38 -25.99
CA SER A 190 12.00 20.45 -26.97
C SER A 190 10.65 21.02 -27.41
N ASN A 191 10.71 22.14 -28.13
CA ASN A 191 9.55 22.86 -28.67
C ASN A 191 8.63 23.49 -27.61
N ILE A 192 9.17 23.76 -26.41
CA ILE A 192 8.43 24.45 -25.34
C ILE A 192 8.36 25.93 -25.67
N THR A 193 7.16 26.50 -25.50
CA THR A 193 6.81 27.87 -25.85
C THR A 193 7.70 28.91 -25.17
N LYS A 194 7.67 30.17 -25.65
CA LYS A 194 8.46 31.31 -25.13
C LYS A 194 8.07 31.74 -23.70
N THR A 195 7.29 30.96 -22.98
CA THR A 195 6.82 31.22 -21.62
C THR A 195 7.37 30.16 -20.68
N PRO A 196 7.70 30.50 -19.41
CA PRO A 196 8.06 29.51 -18.41
C PRO A 196 6.94 28.46 -18.27
N ALA A 197 7.31 27.19 -18.25
CA ALA A 197 6.34 26.09 -18.19
C ALA A 197 6.79 24.98 -17.24
N ILE A 198 5.80 24.31 -16.64
CA ILE A 198 5.99 23.11 -15.83
C ILE A 198 5.71 21.91 -16.72
N VAL A 199 6.65 20.97 -16.79
CA VAL A 199 6.53 19.75 -17.58
C VAL A 199 6.45 18.54 -16.66
N GLY A 200 5.38 17.78 -16.76
CA GLY A 200 5.26 16.45 -16.17
C GLY A 200 5.72 15.39 -17.18
N LEU A 201 6.64 14.53 -16.77
CA LEU A 201 7.25 13.48 -17.59
C LEU A 201 6.86 12.10 -17.04
N LYS A 202 6.43 11.22 -17.94
CA LYS A 202 6.18 9.80 -17.65
C LYS A 202 6.94 8.95 -18.65
N VAL A 203 7.72 7.99 -18.17
CA VAL A 203 8.28 6.91 -18.99
C VAL A 203 7.83 5.58 -18.41
N ALA A 204 7.11 4.80 -19.21
CA ALA A 204 6.52 3.53 -18.79
C ALA A 204 6.65 2.47 -19.88
N ASP A 205 6.38 1.22 -19.53
CA ASP A 205 6.39 0.08 -20.45
C ASP A 205 5.41 0.27 -21.62
N ILE A 206 5.75 -0.25 -22.81
CA ILE A 206 4.95 -0.17 -24.03
C ILE A 206 3.51 -0.69 -23.90
N ASN A 207 3.24 -1.60 -22.95
CA ASN A 207 1.90 -2.07 -22.64
C ASN A 207 0.98 -0.93 -22.14
N ASP A 208 1.54 0.13 -21.55
CA ASP A 208 0.81 1.37 -21.21
C ASP A 208 0.21 2.02 -22.47
N LYS A 209 0.95 2.00 -23.58
CA LYS A 209 0.51 2.51 -24.90
C LYS A 209 -0.47 1.55 -25.61
N LEU A 210 -0.29 0.24 -25.47
CA LEU A 210 -1.11 -0.79 -26.15
C LEU A 210 -2.48 -1.02 -25.52
N SER A 211 -2.72 -0.52 -24.29
CA SER A 211 -3.99 -0.62 -23.56
C SER A 211 -5.18 0.19 -24.15
N GLY A 212 -5.06 0.71 -25.39
CA GLY A 212 -6.16 1.22 -26.21
C GLY A 212 -5.96 2.66 -26.73
N ASN A 213 -6.28 2.92 -28.00
CA ASN A 213 -6.19 4.26 -28.62
C ASN A 213 -7.10 5.32 -27.96
N THR A 214 -8.16 4.91 -27.26
CA THR A 214 -9.03 5.79 -26.45
C THR A 214 -8.38 6.21 -25.13
N ASN A 215 -7.29 5.57 -24.72
CA ASN A 215 -6.62 5.79 -23.44
C ASN A 215 -5.45 6.78 -23.48
N SER A 216 -5.05 7.29 -24.66
CA SER A 216 -3.98 8.27 -24.75
C SER A 216 -4.34 9.56 -23.99
N LEU A 217 -3.36 10.17 -23.33
CA LEU A 217 -3.58 11.38 -22.54
C LEU A 217 -4.22 12.50 -23.38
N ALA A 218 -3.79 12.64 -24.65
CA ALA A 218 -4.37 13.57 -25.61
C ALA A 218 -5.85 13.28 -25.89
N ALA A 219 -6.21 12.01 -26.16
CA ALA A 219 -7.60 11.62 -26.42
C ALA A 219 -8.49 11.77 -25.18
N LYS A 220 -8.00 11.46 -23.97
CA LYS A 220 -8.74 11.65 -22.71
C LYS A 220 -9.02 13.12 -22.42
N VAL A 221 -8.03 13.99 -22.66
CA VAL A 221 -8.21 15.44 -22.53
C VAL A 221 -9.27 15.91 -23.53
N GLU A 222 -9.17 15.54 -24.81
CA GLU A 222 -10.14 15.94 -25.83
C GLU A 222 -11.56 15.40 -25.57
N ASN A 223 -11.70 14.17 -25.12
CA ASN A 223 -13.00 13.54 -24.88
C ASN A 223 -13.68 14.09 -23.61
N ARG A 224 -12.92 14.43 -22.55
CA ARG A 224 -13.48 15.04 -21.33
C ARG A 224 -14.03 16.45 -21.59
N TYR A 225 -13.38 17.23 -22.47
CA TYR A 225 -13.93 18.51 -22.95
C TYR A 225 -15.25 18.33 -23.72
N PHE A 226 -15.40 17.21 -24.44
CA PHE A 226 -16.61 16.89 -25.19
C PHE A 226 -17.78 16.47 -24.29
N LEU A 227 -17.51 15.75 -23.19
CA LEU A 227 -18.54 15.21 -22.28
C LEU A 227 -19.07 16.23 -21.26
N SER A 228 -18.25 17.14 -20.74
CA SER A 228 -18.72 18.19 -19.81
C SER A 228 -19.73 19.17 -20.44
N TYR A 229 -19.85 19.13 -21.76
CA TYR A 229 -20.65 20.06 -22.55
C TYR A 229 -22.12 19.63 -22.70
N TYR A 230 -22.44 18.34 -22.55
CA TYR A 230 -23.83 17.87 -22.53
C TYR A 230 -24.58 18.22 -21.23
N SER A 231 -23.85 18.53 -20.14
CA SER A 231 -24.46 18.89 -18.86
C SER A 231 -24.74 20.39 -18.69
N HIS A 232 -24.24 21.27 -19.57
CA HIS A 232 -24.30 22.72 -19.39
C HIS A 232 -25.43 23.42 -20.16
N HIS A 233 -26.40 22.67 -20.71
CA HIS A 233 -27.64 23.25 -21.23
C HIS A 233 -28.57 23.82 -20.11
N SER A 234 -28.13 23.83 -18.85
CA SER A 234 -28.94 24.27 -17.70
C SER A 234 -28.52 25.58 -17.02
N ASP A 235 -27.28 26.08 -17.17
CA ASP A 235 -26.77 27.10 -16.22
C ASP A 235 -26.45 28.48 -16.86
N GLY A 236 -26.84 28.70 -18.11
CA GLY A 236 -26.64 29.96 -18.85
C GLY A 236 -27.92 30.74 -19.14
N TYR A 237 -28.90 30.78 -18.23
CA TYR A 237 -30.14 31.57 -18.42
C TYR A 237 -30.07 32.93 -17.72
N ILE A 238 -30.15 34.01 -18.49
CA ILE A 238 -30.61 35.32 -17.97
C ILE A 238 -32.13 35.23 -17.85
N SER A 239 -32.63 34.98 -16.63
CA SER A 239 -34.06 34.90 -16.31
C SER A 239 -34.68 36.30 -16.10
N TYR A 240 -35.82 36.58 -16.73
CA TYR A 240 -36.81 37.53 -16.22
C TYR A 240 -37.89 36.78 -15.41
N SER A 241 -38.21 37.35 -14.26
CA SER A 241 -38.91 36.79 -13.11
C SER A 241 -40.33 36.24 -13.33
N ASN A 242 -40.64 35.23 -12.52
CA ASN A 242 -41.94 34.62 -12.17
C ASN A 242 -42.49 33.55 -13.11
N TYR A 243 -41.99 32.30 -12.97
CA TYR A 243 -42.78 31.07 -12.76
C TYR A 243 -41.82 29.98 -12.23
N ARG A 244 -42.15 29.36 -11.09
CA ARG A 244 -41.43 28.21 -10.50
C ARG A 244 -41.60 26.99 -11.40
N LEU A 245 -40.52 26.27 -11.68
CA LEU A 245 -40.53 24.91 -12.25
C LEU A 245 -39.64 24.02 -11.39
N GLU A 246 -40.27 23.07 -10.71
CA GLU A 246 -39.62 21.90 -10.08
C GLU A 246 -39.50 20.79 -11.14
N ILE A 247 -38.34 20.14 -11.21
CA ILE A 247 -38.15 18.92 -12.00
C ILE A 247 -37.39 17.88 -11.18
N TYR A 248 -37.96 16.68 -11.10
CA TYR A 248 -37.40 15.47 -10.51
C TYR A 248 -36.39 14.82 -11.47
N SER A 249 -35.30 14.27 -10.94
CA SER A 249 -34.44 13.34 -11.67
C SER A 249 -34.70 11.91 -11.18
N GLU A 250 -35.37 11.08 -11.97
CA GLU A 250 -35.30 9.62 -11.83
C GLU A 250 -34.08 9.12 -12.59
N PHE A 251 -32.99 8.83 -11.87
CA PHE A 251 -31.91 8.01 -12.41
C PHE A 251 -32.22 6.54 -12.14
N GLN A 252 -32.67 5.80 -13.15
CA GLN A 252 -32.56 4.35 -13.14
C GLN A 252 -31.09 3.98 -13.45
N ASN A 253 -30.30 3.82 -12.39
CA ASN A 253 -29.02 3.12 -12.47
C ASN A 253 -29.28 1.62 -12.69
N ASN A 254 -29.35 1.20 -13.94
CA ASN A 254 -29.17 -0.20 -14.32
C ASN A 254 -27.71 -0.41 -14.73
N ASP A 255 -26.78 -0.29 -13.78
CA ASP A 255 -25.49 -0.94 -13.91
C ASP A 255 -25.63 -2.38 -13.41
N PRO A 256 -25.40 -3.40 -14.27
CA PRO A 256 -25.36 -4.77 -13.80
C PRO A 256 -24.23 -4.92 -12.78
N ILE A 257 -24.58 -5.53 -11.65
CA ILE A 257 -23.67 -5.95 -10.57
C ILE A 257 -22.46 -6.63 -11.20
N ASN A 258 -21.32 -5.92 -11.24
CA ASN A 258 -20.05 -6.52 -11.59
C ASN A 258 -19.71 -7.53 -10.50
N GLN A 259 -19.79 -8.81 -10.85
CA GLN A 259 -19.06 -9.85 -10.14
C GLN A 259 -17.58 -9.43 -10.07
N PRO A 260 -16.85 -9.77 -8.99
CA PRO A 260 -15.41 -9.52 -8.95
C PRO A 260 -14.73 -10.41 -10.00
N VAL A 261 -14.63 -9.89 -11.22
CA VAL A 261 -13.74 -10.44 -12.24
C VAL A 261 -12.34 -10.16 -11.70
N ASN A 262 -11.64 -11.24 -11.37
CA ASN A 262 -10.24 -11.19 -10.96
C ASN A 262 -9.39 -10.85 -12.19
N TYR A 263 -9.48 -9.61 -12.67
CA TYR A 263 -8.46 -9.06 -13.55
C TYR A 263 -7.18 -9.03 -12.73
N GLN A 264 -6.14 -9.75 -13.15
CA GLN A 264 -4.79 -9.30 -12.87
C GLN A 264 -4.60 -8.07 -13.75
N PRO A 265 -4.70 -6.83 -13.24
CA PRO A 265 -4.28 -5.69 -14.05
C PRO A 265 -2.82 -5.94 -14.39
N HIS A 266 -2.49 -6.02 -15.68
CA HIS A 266 -1.12 -5.96 -16.10
C HIS A 266 -0.65 -4.54 -15.78
N ILE A 267 -0.10 -4.34 -14.59
CA ILE A 267 0.40 -3.04 -14.15
C ILE A 267 1.69 -2.80 -14.95
N SER A 268 1.59 -1.93 -15.95
CA SER A 268 2.76 -1.49 -16.72
C SER A 268 3.77 -0.84 -15.79
N GLU A 269 5.03 -1.26 -15.89
CA GLU A 269 6.10 -0.74 -15.06
C GLU A 269 6.40 0.72 -15.42
N THR A 270 6.66 1.56 -14.41
CA THR A 270 6.99 2.98 -14.60
C THR A 270 8.45 3.23 -14.20
N TRP A 271 9.25 3.73 -15.13
CA TRP A 271 10.65 4.08 -14.91
C TRP A 271 10.81 5.53 -14.46
N ILE A 272 10.12 6.48 -15.11
CA ILE A 272 10.25 7.91 -14.82
C ILE A 272 8.87 8.49 -14.52
N TRP A 273 8.76 9.20 -13.39
CA TRP A 273 7.61 10.02 -13.02
C TRP A 273 8.09 11.29 -12.34
N LEU A 274 8.35 12.35 -13.12
CA LEU A 274 9.04 13.54 -12.65
C LEU A 274 8.34 14.83 -13.11
N LYS A 275 8.55 15.90 -12.34
CA LYS A 275 8.22 17.28 -12.75
C LYS A 275 9.50 18.05 -13.02
N THR A 276 9.52 18.86 -14.07
CA THR A 276 10.65 19.77 -14.38
C THR A 276 10.14 21.16 -14.74
N HIS A 277 10.95 22.17 -14.42
CA HIS A 277 10.69 23.56 -14.78
C HIS A 277 11.56 23.93 -15.97
N ILE A 278 10.95 24.46 -17.03
CA ILE A 278 11.68 24.84 -18.24
C ILE A 278 11.54 26.35 -18.46
N SER A 279 12.68 27.02 -18.51
CA SER A 279 12.79 28.44 -18.81
C SER A 279 12.45 28.72 -20.28
N SER A 280 11.96 29.93 -20.55
CA SER A 280 11.53 30.37 -21.89
C SER A 280 12.50 29.98 -23.00
N GLY A 281 12.03 29.21 -23.99
CA GLY A 281 12.77 28.88 -25.21
C GLY A 281 13.98 27.95 -25.03
N ALA A 282 14.22 27.38 -23.85
CA ALA A 282 15.32 26.46 -23.60
C ALA A 282 14.90 25.00 -23.83
N ASN A 283 15.71 24.24 -24.56
CA ASN A 283 15.62 22.78 -24.54
C ASN A 283 16.20 22.26 -23.24
N SER A 284 15.59 21.22 -22.66
CA SER A 284 16.09 20.57 -21.45
C SER A 284 16.42 19.11 -21.77
N SER A 285 17.56 18.62 -21.29
CA SER A 285 17.97 17.22 -21.44
C SER A 285 18.12 16.58 -20.07
N LEU A 286 17.39 15.48 -19.84
CA LEU A 286 17.49 14.68 -18.63
C LEU A 286 18.38 13.47 -18.90
N GLN A 287 19.52 13.36 -18.20
CA GLN A 287 20.34 12.16 -18.21
C GLN A 287 19.76 11.11 -17.28
N VAL A 288 19.56 9.90 -17.77
CA VAL A 288 18.97 8.79 -17.03
C VAL A 288 19.70 7.48 -17.31
N THR A 289 19.69 6.60 -16.32
CA THR A 289 20.28 5.25 -16.42
C THR A 289 19.20 4.25 -16.77
N VAL A 290 19.37 3.51 -17.87
CA VAL A 290 18.39 2.53 -18.36
C VAL A 290 18.22 1.41 -17.33
N PRO A 291 16.98 1.02 -16.97
CA PRO A 291 16.73 -0.05 -16.00
C PRO A 291 17.28 -1.40 -16.46
N HIS A 292 17.52 -2.31 -15.52
CA HIS A 292 18.03 -3.65 -15.80
C HIS A 292 17.06 -4.59 -16.54
N LYS A 293 15.86 -4.12 -16.88
CA LYS A 293 14.79 -4.92 -17.49
C LYS A 293 14.73 -4.71 -18.99
N PHE A 294 14.60 -5.82 -19.71
CA PHE A 294 14.47 -5.87 -21.16
C PHE A 294 13.03 -5.57 -21.56
N MET A 295 12.77 -4.30 -21.87
CA MET A 295 11.47 -3.85 -22.36
C MET A 295 11.62 -2.60 -23.23
N THR A 296 10.55 -2.25 -23.92
CA THR A 296 10.46 -0.98 -24.65
C THR A 296 9.82 0.07 -23.75
N TRP A 297 10.60 1.09 -23.43
CA TRP A 297 10.19 2.24 -22.63
C TRP A 297 9.59 3.32 -23.53
N VAL A 298 8.39 3.78 -23.20
CA VAL A 298 7.66 4.81 -23.94
C VAL A 298 7.61 6.09 -23.11
N ALA A 299 8.10 7.19 -23.67
CA ALA A 299 8.03 8.50 -23.01
C ALA A 299 6.78 9.28 -23.41
N SER A 300 6.21 9.99 -22.44
CA SER A 300 5.09 10.92 -22.63
C SER A 300 5.25 12.14 -21.71
N ALA A 301 4.69 13.27 -22.13
CA ALA A 301 4.76 14.50 -21.35
C ALA A 301 3.46 15.30 -21.42
N PHE A 302 3.21 16.06 -20.36
CA PHE A 302 2.25 17.17 -20.38
C PHE A 302 2.92 18.44 -19.86
N VAL A 303 2.47 19.59 -20.37
CA VAL A 303 3.06 20.90 -20.08
C VAL A 303 1.96 21.83 -19.60
N ILE A 304 2.21 22.58 -18.53
CA ILE A 304 1.34 23.64 -18.04
C ILE A 304 2.12 24.95 -18.12
N SER A 305 1.61 25.88 -18.92
CA SER A 305 2.19 27.22 -19.07
C SER A 305 1.19 28.29 -18.69
N GLU A 306 1.66 29.32 -18.01
CA GLU A 306 0.88 30.54 -17.81
C GLU A 306 0.56 31.19 -19.18
N GLY A 307 -0.68 31.65 -19.37
CA GLY A 307 -1.17 32.26 -20.61
C GLY A 307 -1.51 31.31 -21.77
N LEU A 308 -0.95 30.09 -21.80
CA LEU A 308 -1.18 29.12 -22.90
C LEU A 308 -1.87 27.81 -22.45
N GLY A 309 -1.99 27.57 -21.14
CA GLY A 309 -2.75 26.45 -20.59
C GLY A 309 -2.02 25.10 -20.65
N LEU A 310 -2.80 24.02 -20.82
CA LEU A 310 -2.32 22.63 -20.83
C LEU A 310 -1.95 22.18 -22.25
N GLY A 311 -0.75 21.64 -22.42
CA GLY A 311 -0.26 20.93 -23.60
C GLY A 311 0.04 19.46 -23.30
N VAL A 312 -0.03 18.60 -24.31
CA VAL A 312 0.29 17.17 -24.21
C VAL A 312 1.17 16.76 -25.39
N SER A 313 2.08 15.81 -25.18
CA SER A 313 2.92 15.25 -26.24
C SER A 313 2.08 14.48 -27.27
N GLU A 314 2.16 14.87 -28.53
CA GLU A 314 1.50 14.16 -29.65
C GLU A 314 2.26 12.89 -30.06
N GLN A 315 3.57 12.86 -29.80
CA GLN A 315 4.46 11.74 -30.11
C GLN A 315 4.98 11.09 -28.83
N TYR A 316 5.15 9.78 -28.89
CA TYR A 316 5.57 8.94 -27.78
C TYR A 316 6.86 8.20 -28.15
N PRO A 317 8.05 8.81 -27.95
CA PRO A 317 9.30 8.21 -28.38
C PRO A 317 9.62 6.97 -27.54
N GLU A 318 10.17 5.97 -28.21
CA GLU A 318 10.43 4.64 -27.66
C GLU A 318 11.94 4.42 -27.47
N LEU A 319 12.32 3.79 -26.37
CA LEU A 319 13.67 3.33 -26.08
C LEU A 319 13.63 1.82 -25.78
N GLU A 320 14.25 1.04 -26.64
CA GLU A 320 14.35 -0.42 -26.47
C GLU A 320 15.58 -0.77 -25.61
N ALA A 321 15.34 -1.29 -24.40
CA ALA A 321 16.40 -1.84 -23.55
C ALA A 321 16.67 -3.29 -23.98
N PHE A 322 17.83 -3.53 -24.59
CA PHE A 322 18.13 -4.82 -25.23
C PHE A 322 19.59 -5.25 -25.03
N GLN A 323 19.80 -6.56 -24.84
CA GLN A 323 21.12 -7.18 -24.81
C GLN A 323 21.09 -8.51 -25.58
N PRO A 324 22.12 -8.85 -26.38
CA PRO A 324 22.11 -10.07 -27.21
C PRO A 324 22.24 -11.40 -26.42
N LEU A 325 22.73 -11.33 -25.19
CA LEU A 325 22.94 -12.47 -24.29
C LEU A 325 22.32 -12.12 -22.94
N LEU A 326 21.43 -12.97 -22.44
CA LEU A 326 20.67 -12.77 -21.22
C LEU A 326 20.80 -13.96 -20.29
N LEU A 327 21.14 -13.69 -19.03
CA LEU A 327 21.26 -14.67 -17.97
C LEU A 327 20.17 -14.48 -16.91
N THR A 328 19.36 -15.51 -16.70
CA THR A 328 18.33 -15.54 -15.65
C THR A 328 18.67 -16.61 -14.62
N LEU A 329 18.61 -16.24 -13.34
CA LEU A 329 18.83 -17.13 -12.21
C LEU A 329 17.50 -17.54 -11.57
N ASN A 330 17.33 -18.81 -11.27
CA ASN A 330 16.27 -19.32 -10.41
C ASN A 330 16.91 -20.07 -9.23
N ALA A 331 17.07 -19.34 -8.12
CA ALA A 331 17.33 -19.85 -6.78
C ALA A 331 16.09 -19.65 -5.87
N PRO A 332 15.92 -20.47 -4.82
CA PRO A 332 14.92 -20.24 -3.78
C PRO A 332 15.18 -18.90 -3.08
N ARG A 333 14.12 -18.27 -2.54
CA ARG A 333 14.25 -17.00 -1.81
C ARG A 333 14.82 -17.22 -0.41
N THR A 334 14.34 -18.24 0.30
CA THR A 334 14.99 -18.72 1.53
C THR A 334 15.22 -20.23 1.52
N VAL A 335 16.24 -20.66 2.27
CA VAL A 335 16.61 -22.07 2.51
C VAL A 335 17.00 -22.25 3.96
N ILE A 336 16.85 -23.45 4.50
CA ILE A 336 17.30 -23.80 5.85
C ILE A 336 18.69 -24.43 5.74
N ARG A 337 19.60 -24.09 6.66
CA ARG A 337 20.94 -24.70 6.72
C ARG A 337 20.84 -26.22 6.83
N GLY A 338 21.60 -26.92 6.00
CA GLY A 338 21.52 -28.38 5.84
C GLY A 338 20.67 -28.83 4.65
N GLU A 339 19.87 -27.94 4.05
CA GLU A 339 19.23 -28.19 2.75
C GLU A 339 20.20 -27.87 1.62
N ASN A 340 20.12 -28.64 0.54
CA ASN A 340 20.82 -28.32 -0.71
C ASN A 340 19.81 -27.86 -1.75
N PHE A 341 20.22 -26.98 -2.66
CA PHE A 341 19.35 -26.56 -3.75
C PHE A 341 20.11 -26.55 -5.08
N ILE A 342 19.35 -26.64 -6.17
CA ILE A 342 19.90 -26.59 -7.52
C ILE A 342 19.59 -25.21 -8.08
N LEU A 343 20.64 -24.39 -8.23
CA LEU A 343 20.59 -23.12 -8.96
C LEU A 343 20.40 -23.43 -10.44
N LYS A 344 19.22 -23.10 -10.97
CA LYS A 344 18.94 -23.18 -12.41
C LYS A 344 19.31 -21.86 -13.06
N VAL A 345 20.22 -21.92 -14.02
CA VAL A 345 20.66 -20.78 -14.83
C VAL A 345 20.14 -20.95 -16.25
N THR A 346 19.35 -19.99 -16.71
CA THR A 346 18.85 -19.95 -18.09
C THR A 346 19.65 -18.91 -18.87
N LEU A 347 20.37 -19.36 -19.89
CA LEU A 347 21.07 -18.52 -20.85
C LEU A 347 20.24 -18.40 -22.12
N GLU A 348 19.76 -17.20 -22.41
CA GLU A 348 19.02 -16.89 -23.62
C GLU A 348 19.88 -16.04 -24.55
N THR A 349 19.80 -16.31 -25.85
CA THR A 349 20.51 -15.52 -26.85
C THR A 349 19.56 -15.06 -27.96
N TYR A 350 19.84 -13.88 -28.48
CA TYR A 350 19.20 -13.30 -29.66
C TYR A 350 20.21 -13.09 -30.79
N ILE A 351 21.33 -13.81 -30.74
CA ILE A 351 22.37 -13.80 -31.78
C ILE A 351 21.97 -14.80 -32.85
N ALA A 352 22.04 -14.37 -34.12
CA ALA A 352 21.59 -15.12 -35.29
C ALA A 352 22.56 -16.24 -35.75
N THR A 353 23.46 -16.69 -34.87
CA THR A 353 24.47 -17.70 -35.15
C THR A 353 24.63 -18.62 -33.95
N ASP A 354 24.96 -19.89 -34.20
CA ASP A 354 25.26 -20.84 -33.14
C ASP A 354 26.66 -20.59 -32.56
N PHE A 355 26.83 -20.75 -31.24
CA PHE A 355 28.13 -20.56 -30.59
C PHE A 355 28.27 -21.36 -29.30
N GLN A 356 29.50 -21.39 -28.79
CA GLN A 356 29.83 -21.94 -27.48
C GLN A 356 29.95 -20.81 -26.47
N ALA A 357 29.20 -20.90 -25.37
CA ALA A 357 29.23 -19.97 -24.25
C ALA A 357 29.87 -20.61 -23.04
N THR A 358 30.57 -19.80 -22.24
CA THR A 358 31.13 -20.24 -20.96
C THR A 358 30.42 -19.51 -19.83
N LEU A 359 29.79 -20.28 -18.93
CA LEU A 359 29.20 -19.79 -17.69
C LEU A 359 30.14 -20.06 -16.52
N LYS A 360 30.27 -19.10 -15.62
CA LYS A 360 31.07 -19.19 -14.40
C LYS A 360 30.27 -18.67 -13.20
N LEU A 361 30.01 -19.54 -12.24
CA LEU A 361 29.54 -19.19 -10.90
C LEU A 361 30.73 -18.72 -10.06
N GLU A 362 30.65 -17.53 -9.50
CA GLU A 362 31.70 -16.98 -8.65
C GLU A 362 31.79 -17.74 -7.33
N PRO A 363 32.98 -18.19 -6.90
CA PRO A 363 33.14 -18.88 -5.63
C PRO A 363 32.95 -17.90 -4.46
N SER A 364 32.31 -18.38 -3.39
CA SER A 364 32.12 -17.61 -2.15
C SER A 364 32.34 -18.52 -0.94
N SER A 365 32.71 -17.93 0.20
CA SER A 365 32.83 -18.66 1.47
C SER A 365 31.49 -19.01 2.12
N SER A 366 30.38 -18.53 1.56
CA SER A 366 29.02 -18.76 2.09
C SER A 366 28.35 -20.03 1.57
N PHE A 367 28.91 -20.66 0.54
CA PHE A 367 28.40 -21.90 -0.04
C PHE A 367 29.48 -22.76 -0.67
N GLU A 368 29.16 -24.03 -0.85
CA GLU A 368 29.96 -24.98 -1.60
C GLU A 368 29.18 -25.47 -2.84
N ILE A 369 29.90 -25.73 -3.93
CA ILE A 369 29.31 -26.34 -5.13
C ILE A 369 29.47 -27.85 -4.99
N ILE A 370 28.36 -28.56 -4.99
CA ILE A 370 28.36 -30.02 -4.84
C ILE A 370 28.89 -30.63 -6.13
N ILE A 371 29.90 -31.49 -6.02
CA ILE A 371 30.52 -32.15 -7.18
C ILE A 371 29.94 -33.57 -7.25
N PRO A 372 29.10 -33.91 -8.25
CA PRO A 372 28.52 -35.25 -8.35
C PRO A 372 29.53 -36.33 -8.79
N ASP A 373 30.69 -35.91 -9.31
CA ASP A 373 31.72 -36.78 -9.90
C ASP A 373 32.97 -36.88 -9.03
N ASN A 374 33.62 -38.05 -9.02
CA ASN A 374 34.93 -38.27 -8.36
C ASN A 374 36.13 -37.70 -9.14
N ASN A 375 35.90 -36.91 -10.20
CA ASN A 375 36.94 -36.47 -11.13
C ASN A 375 37.61 -35.17 -10.65
N THR A 376 38.80 -35.30 -10.06
CA THR A 376 39.55 -34.20 -9.40
C THR A 376 40.00 -33.07 -10.32
N ASN A 377 39.91 -33.24 -11.64
CA ASN A 377 40.41 -32.29 -12.64
C ASN A 377 39.34 -31.35 -13.20
N SER A 378 38.09 -31.44 -12.72
CA SER A 378 36.98 -30.62 -13.20
C SER A 378 36.88 -29.28 -12.44
N VAL A 379 36.45 -28.20 -13.11
CA VAL A 379 36.19 -26.90 -12.47
C VAL A 379 34.70 -26.82 -12.11
N PRO A 380 34.31 -27.01 -10.83
CA PRO A 380 32.90 -27.23 -10.48
C PRO A 380 31.98 -26.05 -10.80
N GLY A 381 32.48 -24.83 -10.64
CA GLY A 381 31.74 -23.59 -10.89
C GLY A 381 31.75 -23.10 -12.34
N GLN A 382 32.30 -23.86 -13.30
CA GLN A 382 32.34 -23.45 -14.70
C GLN A 382 31.62 -24.47 -15.59
N ARG A 383 30.88 -23.97 -16.60
CA ARG A 383 30.16 -24.80 -17.56
C ARG A 383 30.36 -24.23 -18.96
N SER A 384 30.65 -25.09 -19.93
CA SER A 384 30.66 -24.72 -21.33
C SER A 384 29.43 -25.28 -22.02
N VAL A 385 28.66 -24.44 -22.70
CA VAL A 385 27.41 -24.86 -23.35
C VAL A 385 27.37 -24.42 -24.80
N PHE A 386 26.89 -25.31 -25.66
CA PHE A 386 26.53 -24.97 -27.02
C PHE A 386 25.10 -24.42 -27.04
N ILE A 387 24.92 -23.25 -27.65
CA ILE A 387 23.63 -22.58 -27.77
C ILE A 387 23.34 -22.29 -29.25
N GLN A 388 22.12 -22.62 -29.67
CA GLN A 388 21.64 -22.39 -31.04
C GLN A 388 21.26 -20.93 -31.23
N SER A 389 21.31 -20.47 -32.47
CA SER A 389 20.84 -19.15 -32.90
C SER A 389 19.43 -18.87 -32.37
N ASN A 390 19.25 -17.72 -31.72
CA ASN A 390 18.00 -17.30 -31.08
C ASN A 390 17.41 -18.33 -30.09
N GLY A 391 18.27 -19.16 -29.50
CA GLY A 391 17.90 -20.24 -28.59
C GLY A 391 18.00 -19.89 -27.11
N SER A 392 17.61 -20.86 -26.29
CA SER A 392 17.76 -20.81 -24.83
C SER A 392 18.38 -22.12 -24.35
N LYS A 393 19.24 -22.04 -23.32
CA LYS A 393 19.90 -23.20 -22.71
C LYS A 393 19.89 -23.09 -21.20
N GLU A 394 19.46 -24.17 -20.53
CA GLU A 394 19.49 -24.27 -19.08
C GLU A 394 20.74 -25.03 -18.58
N VAL A 395 21.29 -24.56 -17.47
CA VAL A 395 22.47 -25.10 -16.78
C VAL A 395 22.17 -25.19 -15.29
N LEU A 396 22.59 -26.28 -14.65
CA LEU A 396 22.30 -26.56 -13.25
C LEU A 396 23.58 -26.54 -12.41
N PHE A 397 23.56 -25.79 -11.31
CA PHE A 397 24.62 -25.77 -10.30
C PHE A 397 24.04 -26.21 -8.95
N PRO A 398 24.46 -27.35 -8.40
CA PRO A 398 24.01 -27.77 -7.07
C PRO A 398 24.83 -27.07 -5.97
N ILE A 399 24.12 -26.45 -5.02
CA ILE A 399 24.67 -25.56 -4.01
C ILE A 399 24.34 -26.10 -2.61
N ASN A 400 25.36 -26.13 -1.76
CA ASN A 400 25.27 -26.40 -0.31
C ASN A 400 25.55 -25.10 0.47
N PRO A 401 24.56 -24.46 1.11
CA PRO A 401 24.75 -23.29 1.95
C PRO A 401 25.47 -23.65 3.26
N THR A 402 26.54 -22.92 3.60
CA THR A 402 27.35 -23.21 4.80
C THR A 402 27.21 -22.17 5.91
N LYS A 403 26.91 -20.91 5.58
CA LYS A 403 26.77 -19.80 6.53
C LYS A 403 25.32 -19.32 6.62
N LEU A 404 24.90 -18.95 7.83
CA LEU A 404 23.60 -18.32 8.08
C LEU A 404 23.58 -16.87 7.57
N GLY A 405 22.41 -16.37 7.21
CA GLY A 405 22.21 -15.00 6.73
C GLY A 405 22.13 -14.90 5.21
N GLU A 406 22.39 -13.72 4.67
CA GLU A 406 22.28 -13.47 3.23
C GLU A 406 23.47 -14.04 2.45
N MET A 407 23.17 -14.80 1.40
CA MET A 407 24.13 -15.41 0.49
C MET A 407 23.87 -14.93 -0.93
N SER A 408 24.87 -14.33 -1.57
CA SER A 408 24.79 -13.88 -2.96
C SER A 408 25.37 -14.91 -3.92
N LEU A 409 24.64 -15.20 -4.99
CA LEU A 409 25.02 -16.09 -6.09
C LEU A 409 25.22 -15.24 -7.35
N THR A 410 26.46 -15.14 -7.84
CA THR A 410 26.78 -14.37 -9.05
C THR A 410 27.26 -15.29 -10.15
N VAL A 411 26.57 -15.27 -11.30
CA VAL A 411 26.92 -16.06 -12.47
C VAL A 411 27.21 -15.13 -13.64
N GLN A 412 28.36 -15.35 -14.27
CA GLN A 412 28.79 -14.64 -15.47
C GLN A 412 28.73 -15.58 -16.68
N ALA A 413 28.19 -15.11 -17.80
CA ALA A 413 28.31 -15.77 -19.10
C ALA A 413 29.14 -14.94 -20.07
N ASN A 414 30.03 -15.59 -20.80
CA ASN A 414 30.87 -14.97 -21.82
C ASN A 414 30.79 -15.76 -23.13
N ALA A 415 30.53 -15.06 -24.24
CA ALA A 415 30.48 -15.62 -25.58
C ALA A 415 30.66 -14.54 -26.66
N LEU A 416 31.49 -14.80 -27.69
CA LEU A 416 31.65 -13.93 -28.87
C LEU A 416 31.92 -12.44 -28.55
N GLY A 417 32.60 -12.15 -27.44
CA GLY A 417 32.85 -10.77 -26.98
C GLY A 417 31.66 -10.09 -26.27
N PHE A 418 30.52 -10.76 -26.15
CA PHE A 418 29.42 -10.39 -25.28
C PHE A 418 29.56 -11.08 -23.92
N SER A 419 29.18 -10.36 -22.88
CA SER A 419 29.14 -10.87 -21.51
C SER A 419 27.86 -10.42 -20.83
N ASP A 420 27.30 -11.29 -19.99
CA ASP A 420 26.23 -10.93 -19.08
C ASP A 420 26.53 -11.46 -17.67
N SER A 421 26.03 -10.79 -16.65
CA SER A 421 26.20 -11.20 -15.25
C SER A 421 24.91 -10.97 -14.47
N ALA A 422 24.45 -12.01 -13.78
CA ALA A 422 23.30 -11.91 -12.90
C ALA A 422 23.70 -12.29 -11.48
N THR A 423 23.13 -11.58 -10.50
CA THR A 423 23.30 -11.85 -9.07
C THR A 423 21.94 -12.06 -8.42
N GLN A 424 21.78 -13.13 -7.66
CA GLN A 424 20.59 -13.40 -6.84
C GLN A 424 21.00 -13.64 -5.38
N THR A 425 20.31 -13.00 -4.44
CA THR A 425 20.51 -13.22 -3.00
C THR A 425 19.50 -14.24 -2.47
N VAL A 426 19.99 -15.17 -1.64
CA VAL A 426 19.22 -16.20 -0.95
C VAL A 426 19.42 -16.03 0.56
N LEU A 427 18.36 -16.06 1.35
CA LEU A 427 18.45 -16.00 2.81
C LEU A 427 18.57 -17.42 3.41
N VAL A 428 19.68 -17.70 4.08
CA VAL A 428 19.92 -18.97 4.78
C VAL A 428 19.46 -18.85 6.23
N LYS A 429 18.37 -19.53 6.58
CA LYS A 429 17.79 -19.61 7.92
C LYS A 429 18.43 -20.76 8.71
N ALA A 430 18.45 -20.63 10.03
CA ALA A 430 18.87 -21.71 10.91
C ALA A 430 17.77 -22.77 11.03
N GLU A 431 18.18 -24.02 11.23
CA GLU A 431 17.29 -25.13 11.54
C GLU A 431 16.66 -25.01 12.95
N GLY A 432 15.59 -25.76 13.20
CA GLY A 432 14.93 -25.79 14.51
C GLY A 432 13.94 -24.64 14.77
N ILE A 433 13.51 -24.49 16.02
CA ILE A 433 12.53 -23.49 16.45
C ILE A 433 13.25 -22.26 16.98
N GLN A 434 12.95 -21.08 16.42
CA GLN A 434 13.50 -19.82 16.92
C GLN A 434 12.80 -19.39 18.22
N HIS A 435 13.59 -19.08 19.23
CA HIS A 435 13.16 -18.52 20.50
C HIS A 435 13.73 -17.12 20.68
N VAL A 436 12.91 -16.25 21.25
CA VAL A 436 13.32 -14.89 21.64
C VAL A 436 13.01 -14.68 23.11
N TYR A 437 14.01 -14.19 23.83
CA TYR A 437 13.90 -13.80 25.23
C TYR A 437 14.25 -12.32 25.36
N SER A 438 13.46 -11.59 26.13
CA SER A 438 13.74 -10.19 26.46
C SER A 438 13.61 -9.97 27.96
N SER A 439 14.55 -9.22 28.53
CA SER A 439 14.52 -8.84 29.94
C SER A 439 14.99 -7.41 30.10
N SER A 440 14.20 -6.59 30.79
CA SER A 440 14.47 -5.15 30.89
C SER A 440 14.57 -4.70 32.35
N VAL A 441 15.45 -3.75 32.61
CA VAL A 441 15.62 -3.12 33.91
C VAL A 441 15.69 -1.61 33.78
N ILE A 442 15.00 -0.92 34.69
CA ILE A 442 15.12 0.53 34.84
C ILE A 442 16.30 0.82 35.77
N LEU A 443 17.24 1.64 35.30
CA LEU A 443 18.43 2.09 36.01
C LEU A 443 18.24 3.55 36.43
N LYS A 444 18.57 3.86 37.67
CA LYS A 444 18.62 5.23 38.20
C LYS A 444 20.01 5.47 38.78
N ALA A 445 20.53 6.67 38.60
CA ALA A 445 21.81 7.03 39.20
C ALA A 445 21.78 6.88 40.74
N GLY A 446 22.85 6.32 41.31
CA GLY A 446 22.96 6.10 42.75
C GLY A 446 22.19 4.89 43.30
N ALA A 447 21.49 4.13 42.46
CA ALA A 447 20.88 2.86 42.83
C ALA A 447 21.91 1.71 42.85
N HIS A 448 21.62 0.65 43.61
CA HIS A 448 22.44 -0.56 43.64
C HIS A 448 22.55 -1.20 42.25
N ALA A 449 23.70 -1.82 41.98
CA ALA A 449 23.91 -2.57 40.75
C ALA A 449 22.85 -3.67 40.58
N LYS A 450 22.35 -3.84 39.35
CA LYS A 450 21.37 -4.86 38.99
C LYS A 450 22.04 -6.00 38.24
N LYS A 451 21.48 -7.20 38.38
CA LYS A 451 21.92 -8.39 37.65
C LYS A 451 20.88 -8.80 36.61
N LEU A 452 21.34 -9.13 35.42
CA LEU A 452 20.55 -9.78 34.37
C LEU A 452 21.22 -11.12 34.07
N SER A 453 20.45 -12.19 34.00
CA SER A 453 20.97 -13.52 33.72
C SER A 453 20.09 -14.29 32.75
N PHE A 454 20.71 -15.02 31.82
CA PHE A 454 20.03 -15.93 30.92
C PHE A 454 20.84 -17.22 30.77
N THR A 455 20.15 -18.36 30.74
CA THR A 455 20.77 -19.68 30.52
C THR A 455 20.16 -20.29 29.26
N PHE A 456 21.03 -20.65 28.32
CA PHE A 456 20.62 -21.32 27.10
C PHE A 456 20.21 -22.77 27.39
N PRO A 457 19.15 -23.28 26.73
CA PRO A 457 18.81 -24.70 26.77
C PRO A 457 19.93 -25.61 26.23
N VAL A 458 19.87 -26.91 26.54
CA VAL A 458 20.90 -27.89 26.14
C VAL A 458 20.87 -28.21 24.64
N ASP A 459 19.73 -28.04 24.00
CA ASP A 459 19.41 -28.42 22.63
C ASP A 459 19.54 -27.25 21.62
N VAL A 460 20.30 -26.21 21.97
CA VAL A 460 20.51 -25.05 21.11
C VAL A 460 21.32 -25.38 19.86
N VAL A 461 20.86 -24.86 18.74
CA VAL A 461 21.49 -25.01 17.43
C VAL A 461 22.76 -24.16 17.34
N VAL A 462 23.84 -24.75 16.82
CA VAL A 462 25.16 -24.11 16.71
C VAL A 462 25.08 -22.85 15.83
N ASP A 463 25.82 -21.80 16.20
CA ASP A 463 25.86 -20.48 15.55
C ASP A 463 24.55 -19.67 15.57
N THR A 464 23.55 -20.09 16.35
CA THR A 464 22.27 -19.35 16.46
C THR A 464 22.19 -18.45 17.69
N LYS A 465 23.09 -18.65 18.66
CA LYS A 465 23.15 -17.86 19.90
C LYS A 465 23.50 -16.41 19.58
N GLN A 466 22.54 -15.51 19.77
CA GLN A 466 22.73 -14.08 19.62
C GLN A 466 22.25 -13.38 20.89
N ALA A 467 23.09 -12.50 21.44
CA ALA A 467 22.75 -11.66 22.57
C ALA A 467 23.04 -10.21 22.22
N SER A 468 22.11 -9.32 22.56
CA SER A 468 22.27 -7.89 22.33
C SER A 468 21.69 -7.09 23.48
N LEU A 469 22.30 -5.93 23.74
CA LEU A 469 21.84 -4.95 24.70
C LEU A 469 21.28 -3.76 23.95
N SER A 470 20.10 -3.30 24.36
CA SER A 470 19.53 -2.03 23.94
C SER A 470 19.34 -1.11 25.15
N ILE A 471 19.75 0.15 25.03
CA ILE A 471 19.60 1.13 26.10
C ILE A 471 19.08 2.46 25.57
N THR A 472 18.27 3.12 26.38
CA THR A 472 17.68 4.42 26.05
C THR A 472 17.34 5.23 27.30
N GLY A 473 17.38 6.56 27.19
CA GLY A 473 16.91 7.48 28.22
C GLY A 473 15.41 7.77 28.17
N ASN A 474 14.74 7.39 27.08
CA ASN A 474 13.31 7.56 26.88
C ASN A 474 12.61 6.21 26.79
N PHE A 475 11.69 5.95 27.71
CA PHE A 475 11.06 4.65 27.83
C PHE A 475 10.14 4.31 26.65
N LEU A 476 9.70 5.28 25.83
CA LEU A 476 8.94 5.04 24.60
C LEU A 476 9.82 4.85 23.35
N ALA A 477 11.09 5.19 23.41
CA ALA A 477 11.99 5.10 22.25
C ALA A 477 12.05 3.71 21.60
N PRO A 478 12.06 2.57 22.35
CA PRO A 478 12.06 1.25 21.73
C PRO A 478 10.81 1.00 20.89
N SER A 479 9.66 1.46 21.37
CA SER A 479 8.37 1.34 20.66
C SER A 479 8.31 2.22 19.42
N ILE A 480 8.84 3.45 19.49
CA ILE A 480 8.89 4.38 18.35
C ILE A 480 9.83 3.85 17.24
N LYS A 481 11.02 3.38 17.62
CA LYS A 481 11.98 2.75 16.69
C LYS A 481 11.39 1.47 16.08
N GLY A 482 10.65 0.72 16.90
CA GLY A 482 10.06 -0.56 16.52
C GLY A 482 8.76 -0.48 15.72
N LEU A 483 8.18 0.70 15.44
CA LEU A 483 6.90 0.83 14.74
C LEU A 483 6.83 0.07 13.41
N GLU A 484 7.92 0.07 12.64
CA GLU A 484 8.02 -0.69 11.38
C GLU A 484 8.22 -2.20 11.62
N SER A 485 8.70 -2.60 12.79
CA SER A 485 8.95 -3.99 13.15
C SER A 485 7.83 -4.63 13.99
N LEU A 486 6.87 -3.84 14.49
CA LEU A 486 5.59 -4.34 15.03
C LEU A 486 4.75 -5.10 13.98
N ILE A 487 5.22 -5.15 12.73
CA ILE A 487 4.62 -5.80 11.55
C ILE A 487 4.83 -7.34 11.52
N GLN A 488 5.14 -8.00 12.64
CA GLN A 488 5.37 -9.45 12.61
C GLN A 488 4.07 -10.27 12.50
N LEU A 489 2.96 -9.82 13.10
CA LEU A 489 1.67 -10.49 12.93
C LEU A 489 1.10 -10.20 11.53
N PRO A 490 0.35 -11.15 10.95
CA PRO A 490 -0.28 -10.95 9.65
C PRO A 490 -1.44 -9.93 9.77
N THR A 491 -1.77 -9.23 8.67
CA THR A 491 -2.61 -8.02 8.68
C THR A 491 -3.96 -8.25 8.00
N GLY A 492 -4.38 -9.50 7.98
CA GLY A 492 -5.42 -9.98 7.09
C GLY A 492 -6.83 -9.48 7.44
N CYS A 493 -7.07 -9.11 8.69
CA CYS A 493 -8.37 -8.60 9.16
C CYS A 493 -8.32 -7.12 9.55
N GLY A 494 -9.48 -6.46 9.58
CA GLY A 494 -9.61 -5.03 9.92
C GLY A 494 -9.04 -4.69 11.29
N GLU A 495 -9.22 -5.56 12.29
CA GLU A 495 -8.60 -5.31 13.60
C GLU A 495 -7.07 -5.31 13.54
N GLN A 496 -6.47 -6.28 12.85
CA GLN A 496 -5.01 -6.39 12.76
C GLN A 496 -4.42 -5.20 12.01
N ASN A 497 -5.09 -4.68 10.99
CA ASN A 497 -4.66 -3.46 10.30
C ASN A 497 -4.51 -2.27 11.27
N MET A 498 -5.30 -2.22 12.36
CA MET A 498 -5.19 -1.17 13.37
C MET A 498 -3.89 -1.19 14.17
N ILE A 499 -3.13 -2.29 14.18
CA ILE A 499 -1.77 -2.34 14.80
C ILE A 499 -0.79 -1.40 14.08
N HIS A 500 -1.02 -1.08 12.81
CA HIS A 500 -0.22 -0.13 12.04
C HIS A 500 -0.71 1.30 12.14
N PHE A 501 -1.97 1.47 12.55
CA PHE A 501 -2.63 2.76 12.58
C PHE A 501 -2.50 3.40 13.97
N ALA A 502 -2.93 2.70 15.02
CA ALA A 502 -3.05 3.28 16.35
C ALA A 502 -1.70 3.65 17.02
N PRO A 503 -0.67 2.78 17.06
CA PRO A 503 0.62 3.11 17.68
C PRO A 503 1.33 4.31 17.05
N VAL A 504 1.13 4.53 15.73
CA VAL A 504 1.71 5.66 15.00
C VAL A 504 1.07 6.97 15.46
N ILE A 505 -0.24 7.00 15.67
CA ILE A 505 -0.96 8.17 16.21
C ILE A 505 -0.38 8.56 17.58
N TYR A 506 -0.25 7.59 18.48
CA TYR A 506 0.20 7.87 19.85
C TYR A 506 1.65 8.31 19.90
N SER A 507 2.52 7.66 19.12
CA SER A 507 3.92 8.07 18.97
C SER A 507 4.03 9.50 18.45
N LEU A 508 3.19 9.88 17.49
CA LEU A 508 3.15 11.23 16.95
C LEU A 508 2.64 12.25 17.99
N GLN A 509 1.57 11.95 18.72
CA GLN A 509 1.07 12.77 19.82
C GLN A 509 2.15 13.02 20.89
N TYR A 510 2.88 11.97 21.28
CA TYR A 510 3.97 12.05 22.25
C TYR A 510 5.08 12.99 21.79
N LEU A 511 5.59 12.79 20.57
CA LEU A 511 6.71 13.56 20.03
C LEU A 511 6.34 15.02 19.80
N ILE A 512 5.09 15.32 19.47
CA ILE A 512 4.57 16.69 19.37
C ILE A 512 4.49 17.32 20.76
N ALA A 513 3.88 16.62 21.73
CA ALA A 513 3.70 17.14 23.09
C ALA A 513 5.04 17.40 23.81
N THR A 514 6.07 16.62 23.51
CA THR A 514 7.41 16.76 24.08
C THR A 514 8.34 17.65 23.25
N ASN A 515 7.89 18.16 22.09
CA ASN A 515 8.67 18.95 21.14
C ASN A 515 9.95 18.23 20.64
N GLN A 516 9.84 16.92 20.37
CA GLN A 516 10.93 16.05 19.92
C GLN A 516 10.69 15.46 18.51
N ILE A 517 9.72 15.99 17.77
CA ILE A 517 9.35 15.50 16.43
C ILE A 517 10.36 15.92 15.35
N THR A 518 10.69 14.98 14.45
CA THR A 518 11.46 15.24 13.23
C THR A 518 10.54 15.21 12.00
N GLU A 519 10.84 15.99 10.96
CA GLU A 519 10.02 16.05 9.74
C GLU A 519 10.01 14.72 8.95
N ASP A 520 11.12 13.96 8.99
CA ASP A 520 11.19 12.63 8.38
C ASP A 520 10.20 11.65 9.05
N PHE A 521 10.22 11.58 10.38
CA PHE A 521 9.26 10.77 11.13
C PHE A 521 7.82 11.21 10.88
N ARG A 522 7.55 12.53 10.87
CA ARG A 522 6.22 13.08 10.60
C ARG A 522 5.68 12.62 9.24
N THR A 523 6.50 12.75 8.19
CA THR A 523 6.13 12.36 6.82
C THR A 523 5.85 10.86 6.74
N LYS A 524 6.71 10.03 7.35
CA LYS A 524 6.52 8.58 7.42
C LYS A 524 5.26 8.20 8.18
N ALA A 525 5.03 8.80 9.34
CA ALA A 525 3.86 8.57 10.18
C ALA A 525 2.55 8.90 9.44
N ILE A 526 2.49 10.06 8.77
CA ILE A 526 1.33 10.45 7.95
C ILE A 526 1.08 9.42 6.85
N ARG A 527 2.12 9.01 6.11
CA ARG A 527 1.99 8.00 5.05
C ARG A 527 1.48 6.65 5.59
N PHE A 528 1.95 6.23 6.75
CA PHE A 528 1.47 4.99 7.39
C PHE A 528 0.01 5.11 7.85
N MET A 529 -0.37 6.25 8.43
CA MET A 529 -1.76 6.50 8.82
C MET A 529 -2.68 6.53 7.59
N GLU A 530 -2.33 7.24 6.51
CA GLU A 530 -3.13 7.28 5.28
C GLU A 530 -3.32 5.90 4.66
N LYS A 531 -2.24 5.10 4.59
CA LYS A 531 -2.30 3.72 4.10
C LYS A 531 -3.17 2.84 5.00
N GLY A 532 -3.01 2.96 6.32
CA GLY A 532 -3.79 2.22 7.31
C GLY A 532 -5.28 2.56 7.20
N TYR A 533 -5.63 3.84 7.08
CA TYR A 533 -7.01 4.31 6.88
C TYR A 533 -7.62 3.76 5.58
N GLN A 534 -6.91 3.88 4.45
CA GLN A 534 -7.40 3.33 3.17
C GLN A 534 -7.60 1.82 3.23
N THR A 535 -6.70 1.11 3.90
CA THR A 535 -6.81 -0.34 4.08
C THR A 535 -8.02 -0.68 4.97
N GLU A 536 -8.27 0.11 6.02
CA GLU A 536 -9.38 -0.09 6.95
C GLU A 536 -10.75 0.09 6.29
N LEU A 537 -10.84 0.99 5.30
CA LEU A 537 -12.08 1.19 4.53
C LEU A 537 -12.51 -0.04 3.73
N ASN A 538 -11.62 -1.01 3.46
CA ASN A 538 -12.02 -2.28 2.83
C ASN A 538 -12.91 -3.13 3.75
N TYR A 539 -12.87 -2.87 5.06
CA TYR A 539 -13.66 -3.53 6.08
C TYR A 539 -14.90 -2.73 6.50
N TRP A 540 -15.08 -1.53 5.94
CA TRP A 540 -16.24 -0.67 6.17
C TRP A 540 -17.44 -1.11 5.34
N ARG A 541 -18.61 -1.19 5.97
CA ARG A 541 -19.86 -1.64 5.35
C ARG A 541 -20.72 -0.44 4.96
N SER A 542 -21.59 -0.64 3.96
CA SER A 542 -22.57 0.35 3.50
C SER A 542 -23.49 0.92 4.61
N GLY A 543 -23.69 0.14 5.68
CA GLY A 543 -24.46 0.53 6.86
C GLY A 543 -23.68 1.29 7.94
N GLY A 544 -22.42 1.66 7.70
CA GLY A 544 -21.59 2.44 8.64
C GLY A 544 -20.75 1.62 9.63
N SER A 545 -20.92 0.30 9.71
CA SER A 545 -20.19 -0.59 10.61
C SER A 545 -18.86 -1.08 10.02
N PHE A 546 -17.93 -1.48 10.87
CA PHE A 546 -16.75 -2.28 10.53
C PHE A 546 -16.96 -3.76 10.91
N SER A 547 -16.31 -4.67 10.19
CA SER A 547 -16.28 -6.10 10.49
C SER A 547 -14.91 -6.68 10.17
N ALA A 548 -14.47 -7.71 10.91
CA ALA A 548 -13.09 -8.20 10.86
C ALA A 548 -12.67 -8.63 9.44
N PHE A 549 -13.56 -9.26 8.68
CA PHE A 549 -13.31 -9.68 7.30
C PHE A 549 -14.20 -8.93 6.28
N GLY A 550 -14.70 -7.75 6.66
CA GLY A 550 -15.43 -6.85 5.78
C GLY A 550 -16.70 -7.51 5.24
N SER A 551 -16.90 -7.43 3.92
CA SER A 551 -18.11 -7.97 3.27
C SER A 551 -18.29 -9.49 3.39
N ARG A 552 -17.24 -10.21 3.81
CA ARG A 552 -17.26 -11.68 3.96
C ARG A 552 -17.94 -12.15 5.24
N ASP A 553 -18.00 -11.28 6.25
CA ASP A 553 -18.73 -11.62 7.47
C ASP A 553 -20.23 -11.57 7.21
N TYR A 554 -20.99 -12.47 7.83
CA TYR A 554 -22.44 -12.34 7.83
C TYR A 554 -22.88 -11.23 8.80
N SER A 555 -22.18 -11.12 9.93
CA SER A 555 -22.51 -10.19 11.02
C SER A 555 -21.53 -9.02 11.12
N LYS A 556 -22.02 -7.91 11.68
CA LYS A 556 -21.27 -6.67 11.93
C LYS A 556 -20.77 -6.68 13.38
N SER A 557 -19.70 -5.95 13.71
CA SER A 557 -19.20 -5.86 15.09
C SER A 557 -19.32 -4.44 15.68
N THR A 558 -20.07 -4.29 16.76
CA THR A 558 -20.10 -3.05 17.55
C THR A 558 -18.78 -2.80 18.25
N TRP A 559 -18.10 -3.85 18.72
CA TRP A 559 -16.78 -3.71 19.32
C TRP A 559 -15.73 -3.17 18.33
N LEU A 560 -15.56 -3.81 17.17
CA LEU A 560 -14.56 -3.38 16.19
C LEU A 560 -14.89 -1.99 15.64
N SER A 561 -16.17 -1.71 15.38
CA SER A 561 -16.60 -0.39 14.94
C SER A 561 -16.26 0.70 15.95
N ALA A 562 -16.42 0.44 17.24
CA ALA A 562 -16.02 1.38 18.29
C ALA A 562 -14.50 1.55 18.37
N PHE A 563 -13.73 0.47 18.24
CA PHE A 563 -12.26 0.53 18.21
C PHE A 563 -11.73 1.37 17.05
N VAL A 564 -12.23 1.11 15.84
CA VAL A 564 -11.86 1.87 14.63
C VAL A 564 -12.29 3.32 14.78
N LEU A 565 -13.53 3.59 15.17
CA LEU A 565 -14.04 4.95 15.39
C LEU A 565 -13.13 5.74 16.34
N ARG A 566 -12.77 5.15 17.48
CA ARG A 566 -11.89 5.77 18.47
C ARG A 566 -10.54 6.16 17.87
N CYS A 567 -9.93 5.29 17.09
CA CYS A 567 -8.65 5.57 16.44
C CYS A 567 -8.78 6.64 15.35
N LEU A 568 -9.84 6.59 14.55
CA LEU A 568 -10.11 7.60 13.51
C LEU A 568 -10.32 8.99 14.12
N LEU A 569 -11.09 9.09 15.21
CA LEU A 569 -11.29 10.37 15.91
C LEU A 569 -9.96 10.98 16.37
N GLN A 570 -9.04 10.17 16.89
CA GLN A 570 -7.72 10.65 17.31
C GLN A 570 -6.79 10.98 16.13
N ALA A 571 -6.92 10.30 14.99
CA ALA A 571 -6.15 10.54 13.78
C ALA A 571 -6.61 11.77 12.98
N ARG A 572 -7.86 12.24 13.20
CA ARG A 572 -8.48 13.39 12.49
C ARG A 572 -7.64 14.67 12.56
N GLN A 573 -6.82 14.83 13.61
CA GLN A 573 -5.93 15.98 13.77
C GLN A 573 -4.66 15.92 12.87
N PHE A 574 -4.34 14.76 12.30
CA PHE A 574 -3.11 14.52 11.53
C PHE A 574 -3.37 14.22 10.05
N ILE A 575 -4.47 13.53 9.73
CA ILE A 575 -4.85 13.14 8.37
C ILE A 575 -6.30 13.53 8.07
N SER A 576 -6.62 13.66 6.78
CA SER A 576 -8.00 13.91 6.34
C SER A 576 -8.83 12.62 6.44
N ILE A 577 -9.85 12.65 7.29
CA ILE A 577 -10.79 11.53 7.50
C ILE A 577 -12.16 11.96 7.03
N SER A 578 -12.88 11.06 6.35
CA SER A 578 -14.22 11.35 5.86
C SER A 578 -15.19 11.52 7.04
N GLU A 579 -15.80 12.70 7.15
CA GLU A 579 -16.85 12.98 8.15
C GLU A 579 -18.07 12.06 7.95
N GLU A 580 -18.34 11.60 6.73
CA GLU A 580 -19.40 10.63 6.48
C GLU A 580 -19.11 9.28 7.16
N VAL A 581 -17.85 8.82 7.13
CA VAL A 581 -17.46 7.56 7.78
C VAL A 581 -17.64 7.69 9.30
N LEU A 582 -17.10 8.76 9.89
CA LEU A 582 -17.24 9.01 11.33
C LEU A 582 -18.70 9.12 11.77
N TYR A 583 -19.52 9.87 11.02
CA TYR A 583 -20.94 10.06 11.30
C TYR A 583 -21.72 8.75 11.19
N ARG A 584 -21.61 8.03 10.07
CA ARG A 584 -22.34 6.77 9.87
C ARG A 584 -21.94 5.69 10.86
N THR A 585 -20.66 5.60 11.25
CA THR A 585 -20.21 4.65 12.27
C THR A 585 -20.78 4.97 13.64
N LYS A 586 -20.80 6.25 14.04
CA LYS A 586 -21.46 6.68 15.29
C LYS A 586 -22.95 6.37 15.29
N GLU A 587 -23.67 6.74 14.24
CA GLU A 587 -25.11 6.45 14.12
C GLU A 587 -25.41 4.97 14.15
N TRP A 588 -24.60 4.15 13.50
CA TRP A 588 -24.77 2.70 13.54
C TRP A 588 -24.56 2.13 14.95
N LEU A 589 -23.59 2.62 15.72
CA LEU A 589 -23.42 2.23 17.12
C LEU A 589 -24.64 2.66 17.97
N PHE A 590 -25.17 3.88 17.77
CA PHE A 590 -26.39 4.33 18.45
C PHE A 590 -27.62 3.48 18.11
N GLN A 591 -27.76 3.00 16.88
CA GLN A 591 -28.85 2.10 16.50
C GLN A 591 -28.82 0.77 17.28
N ASN A 592 -27.65 0.38 17.77
CA ASN A 592 -27.48 -0.82 18.59
C ASN A 592 -27.52 -0.54 20.10
N LEU A 593 -27.72 0.70 20.53
CA LEU A 593 -27.91 1.07 21.93
C LEU A 593 -29.38 0.86 22.33
N ASP A 594 -29.62 0.07 23.38
CA ASP A 594 -30.90 0.08 24.07
C ASP A 594 -30.98 1.32 24.98
N GLU A 595 -31.70 2.35 24.51
CA GLU A 595 -31.84 3.62 25.23
C GLU A 595 -32.52 3.49 26.61
N LYS A 596 -33.22 2.39 26.92
CA LYS A 596 -33.82 2.17 28.24
C LYS A 596 -32.83 1.64 29.25
N THR A 597 -32.02 0.67 28.84
CA THR A 597 -31.08 -0.05 29.71
C THR A 597 -29.68 0.53 29.68
N GLY A 598 -29.32 1.27 28.63
CA GLY A 598 -27.96 1.77 28.39
C GLY A 598 -27.02 0.71 27.82
N ILE A 599 -27.55 -0.45 27.39
CA ILE A 599 -26.77 -1.61 26.96
C ILE A 599 -26.67 -1.65 25.42
N PHE A 600 -25.46 -1.75 24.90
CA PHE A 600 -25.20 -2.01 23.49
C PHE A 600 -25.41 -3.48 23.14
N LYS A 601 -26.10 -3.73 22.03
CA LYS A 601 -26.25 -5.06 21.43
C LYS A 601 -25.11 -5.30 20.46
N GLU A 602 -24.56 -6.51 20.48
CA GLU A 602 -23.58 -6.96 19.51
C GLU A 602 -24.28 -7.94 18.54
N PRO A 603 -24.50 -7.57 17.26
CA PRO A 603 -25.13 -8.45 16.28
C PRO A 603 -24.23 -9.61 15.83
N GLY A 604 -22.91 -9.47 15.97
CA GLY A 604 -21.92 -10.48 15.61
C GLY A 604 -21.38 -11.28 16.78
N GLN A 605 -20.40 -12.13 16.49
CA GLN A 605 -19.57 -12.74 17.52
C GLN A 605 -18.42 -11.77 17.82
N ILE A 606 -18.21 -11.43 19.09
CA ILE A 606 -17.01 -10.69 19.48
C ILE A 606 -15.86 -11.68 19.42
N LEU A 607 -14.92 -11.47 18.50
CA LEU A 607 -13.77 -12.37 18.33
C LEU A 607 -12.85 -12.38 19.56
N ASN A 608 -12.82 -11.28 20.32
CA ASN A 608 -12.13 -11.18 21.60
C ASN A 608 -12.94 -11.89 22.71
N THR A 609 -12.51 -13.10 23.07
CA THR A 609 -13.15 -13.95 24.09
C THR A 609 -13.34 -13.26 25.44
N ARG A 610 -12.42 -12.37 25.83
CA ARG A 610 -12.49 -11.64 27.10
C ARG A 610 -13.65 -10.65 27.15
N LEU A 611 -14.17 -10.25 25.99
CA LEU A 611 -15.33 -9.38 25.82
C LEU A 611 -16.60 -10.16 25.43
N GLN A 612 -16.46 -11.44 25.04
CA GLN A 612 -17.51 -12.28 24.46
C GLN A 612 -18.42 -12.96 25.51
N GLY A 613 -17.94 -13.20 26.75
CA GLY A 613 -18.60 -14.10 27.71
C GLY A 613 -19.11 -13.48 29.02
N GLY A 614 -20.30 -13.95 29.46
CA GLY A 614 -20.85 -13.72 30.81
C GLY A 614 -21.32 -12.29 31.11
N SER A 615 -21.74 -12.03 32.35
CA SER A 615 -22.13 -10.68 32.80
C SER A 615 -20.97 -9.69 32.70
N ASN A 616 -19.73 -10.14 32.94
CA ASN A 616 -18.52 -9.32 32.88
C ASN A 616 -18.17 -8.89 31.44
N GLY A 617 -18.37 -9.74 30.43
CA GLY A 617 -18.12 -9.41 29.02
C GLY A 617 -19.05 -8.29 28.53
N VAL A 618 -20.35 -8.36 28.87
CA VAL A 618 -21.32 -7.31 28.54
C VAL A 618 -20.93 -5.97 29.17
N ILE A 619 -20.48 -5.98 30.44
CA ILE A 619 -20.05 -4.76 31.14
C ILE A 619 -18.82 -4.15 30.46
N ALA A 620 -17.80 -4.96 30.16
CA ALA A 620 -16.57 -4.51 29.50
C ALA A 620 -16.85 -3.96 28.08
N HIS A 621 -17.70 -4.64 27.31
CA HIS A 621 -18.13 -4.20 25.98
C HIS A 621 -18.79 -2.80 26.02
N ASN A 622 -19.70 -2.59 26.97
CA ASN A 622 -20.38 -1.30 27.13
C ASN A 622 -19.41 -0.19 27.56
N ALA A 623 -18.49 -0.49 28.49
CA ALA A 623 -17.47 0.46 28.92
C ALA A 623 -16.53 0.84 27.76
N TYR A 624 -16.15 -0.12 26.92
CA TYR A 624 -15.32 0.12 25.74
C TYR A 624 -16.00 1.04 24.72
N ILE A 625 -17.26 0.78 24.38
CA ILE A 625 -18.02 1.63 23.45
C ILE A 625 -18.21 3.03 24.03
N LEU A 626 -18.48 3.15 25.34
CA LEU A 626 -18.59 4.44 26.01
C LEU A 626 -17.30 5.26 25.86
N ILE A 627 -16.13 4.65 26.07
CA ILE A 627 -14.83 5.31 25.88
C ILE A 627 -14.69 5.83 24.44
N ALA A 628 -15.01 5.00 23.44
CA ALA A 628 -14.91 5.37 22.03
C ALA A 628 -15.85 6.53 21.65
N MET A 629 -17.09 6.51 22.15
CA MET A 629 -18.08 7.56 21.90
C MET A 629 -17.68 8.90 22.52
N LEU A 630 -17.09 8.88 23.72
CA LEU A 630 -16.68 10.09 24.43
C LEU A 630 -15.37 10.72 23.90
N GLU A 631 -14.68 10.06 22.96
CA GLU A 631 -13.46 10.61 22.33
C GLU A 631 -13.76 11.75 21.33
N ASP A 632 -15.01 11.91 20.88
CA ASP A 632 -15.44 13.02 20.00
C ASP A 632 -15.75 14.28 20.82
N GLU A 633 -14.69 14.93 21.32
CA GLU A 633 -14.78 16.12 22.16
C GLU A 633 -15.58 17.24 21.46
N GLY A 634 -16.62 17.75 22.14
CA GLY A 634 -17.44 18.88 21.69
C GLY A 634 -18.85 18.54 21.18
N ASN A 635 -19.21 17.26 21.08
CA ASN A 635 -20.56 16.85 20.68
C ASN A 635 -21.48 16.58 21.89
N ASN A 636 -22.11 17.63 22.42
CA ASN A 636 -23.02 17.53 23.58
C ASN A 636 -24.16 16.50 23.41
N ASN A 637 -24.55 16.19 22.16
CA ASN A 637 -25.57 15.19 21.88
C ASN A 637 -25.10 13.78 22.25
N VAL A 638 -23.82 13.45 22.02
CA VAL A 638 -23.25 12.14 22.36
C VAL A 638 -23.27 11.93 23.88
N THR A 639 -22.80 12.91 24.64
CA THR A 639 -22.80 12.86 26.12
C THR A 639 -24.21 12.66 26.68
N TYR A 640 -25.22 13.35 26.12
CA TYR A 640 -26.61 13.18 26.53
C TYR A 640 -27.12 11.75 26.28
N ARG A 641 -26.87 11.19 25.09
CA ARG A 641 -27.31 9.83 24.73
C ARG A 641 -26.58 8.74 25.52
N MET A 642 -25.34 9.00 25.95
CA MET A 642 -24.52 8.06 26.73
C MET A 642 -24.86 8.03 28.22
N ASN A 643 -25.68 8.94 28.73
CA ASN A 643 -26.01 9.03 30.16
C ASN A 643 -26.59 7.71 30.73
N LYS A 644 -27.40 6.98 29.95
CA LYS A 644 -27.95 5.69 30.36
C LYS A 644 -26.89 4.60 30.49
N THR A 645 -25.92 4.59 29.57
CA THR A 645 -24.75 3.70 29.64
C THR A 645 -23.88 4.02 30.86
N ILE A 646 -23.68 5.31 31.17
CA ILE A 646 -22.95 5.74 32.38
C ILE A 646 -23.65 5.22 33.65
N GLN A 647 -24.97 5.44 33.78
CA GLN A 647 -25.77 4.95 34.90
C GLN A 647 -25.70 3.42 35.05
N TYR A 648 -25.73 2.70 33.94
CA TYR A 648 -25.57 1.24 33.93
C TYR A 648 -24.21 0.82 34.53
N LEU A 649 -23.11 1.44 34.10
CA LEU A 649 -21.76 1.13 34.60
C LEU A 649 -21.56 1.56 36.06
N GLU A 650 -22.16 2.67 36.49
CA GLU A 650 -22.18 3.10 37.89
C GLU A 650 -22.86 2.05 38.78
N ASN A 651 -24.06 1.60 38.40
CA ASN A 651 -24.79 0.56 39.12
C ASN A 651 -24.00 -0.75 39.19
N LYS A 652 -23.36 -1.17 38.09
CA LYS A 652 -22.53 -2.38 38.08
C LYS A 652 -21.28 -2.27 38.95
N THR A 653 -20.71 -1.08 39.05
CA THR A 653 -19.61 -0.81 39.99
C THR A 653 -20.07 -0.98 41.43
N GLU A 654 -21.29 -0.52 41.77
CA GLU A 654 -21.87 -0.69 43.11
C GLU A 654 -22.27 -2.13 43.42
N GLU A 655 -22.81 -2.88 42.44
CA GLU A 655 -23.09 -4.32 42.57
C GLU A 655 -21.81 -5.15 42.84
N GLY A 656 -20.65 -4.65 42.39
CA GLY A 656 -19.34 -5.27 42.59
C GLY A 656 -18.89 -6.11 41.40
N ILE A 657 -17.94 -5.57 40.63
CA ILE A 657 -17.34 -6.27 39.48
C ILE A 657 -16.24 -7.22 39.97
N THR A 658 -16.33 -8.51 39.66
CA THR A 658 -15.35 -9.53 40.11
C THR A 658 -14.06 -9.51 39.29
N SER A 659 -14.16 -9.36 37.96
CA SER A 659 -13.01 -9.35 37.05
C SER A 659 -12.19 -8.07 37.17
N ASN A 660 -10.88 -8.20 37.39
CA ASN A 660 -9.94 -7.07 37.40
C ASN A 660 -9.85 -6.40 36.02
N TYR A 661 -9.87 -7.21 34.96
CA TYR A 661 -9.89 -6.74 33.57
C TYR A 661 -11.10 -5.85 33.31
N THR A 662 -12.31 -6.35 33.57
CA THR A 662 -13.56 -5.57 33.41
C THR A 662 -13.56 -4.31 34.28
N LEU A 663 -13.15 -4.41 35.55
CA LEU A 663 -13.12 -3.26 36.46
C LEU A 663 -12.15 -2.17 35.98
N SER A 664 -11.02 -2.53 35.36
CA SER A 664 -10.05 -1.57 34.83
C SER A 664 -10.61 -0.74 33.68
N ILE A 665 -11.32 -1.38 32.74
CA ILE A 665 -11.98 -0.70 31.61
C ILE A 665 -13.10 0.20 32.13
N VAL A 666 -13.92 -0.28 33.08
CA VAL A 666 -15.00 0.50 33.70
C VAL A 666 -14.45 1.70 34.47
N ALA A 667 -13.37 1.53 35.24
CA ALA A 667 -12.74 2.62 35.97
C ALA A 667 -12.26 3.71 35.01
N TYR A 668 -11.67 3.33 33.88
CA TYR A 668 -11.26 4.30 32.86
C TYR A 668 -12.47 4.97 32.19
N ALA A 669 -13.47 4.19 31.77
CA ALA A 669 -14.68 4.71 31.13
C ALA A 669 -15.42 5.73 32.01
N LEU A 670 -15.61 5.41 33.30
CA LEU A 670 -16.21 6.34 34.27
C LEU A 670 -15.34 7.58 34.51
N SER A 671 -14.02 7.45 34.46
CA SER A 671 -13.10 8.58 34.58
C SER A 671 -13.18 9.52 33.38
N VAL A 672 -13.27 8.98 32.15
CA VAL A 672 -13.47 9.77 30.93
C VAL A 672 -14.85 10.46 30.94
N ALA A 673 -15.87 9.78 31.46
CA ALA A 673 -17.22 10.32 31.61
C ALA A 673 -17.39 11.35 32.75
N ASN A 674 -16.35 11.63 33.53
CA ASN A 674 -16.41 12.47 34.74
C ASN A 674 -17.51 12.04 35.74
N SER A 675 -17.72 10.73 35.89
CA SER A 675 -18.70 10.15 36.81
C SER A 675 -18.29 10.32 38.28
N SER A 676 -19.28 10.51 39.15
CA SER A 676 -19.09 10.54 40.61
C SER A 676 -18.52 9.24 41.20
N LYS A 677 -18.65 8.11 40.49
CA LYS A 677 -18.19 6.78 40.92
C LYS A 677 -16.79 6.43 40.39
N ALA A 678 -16.20 7.25 39.52
CA ALA A 678 -14.90 6.99 38.90
C ALA A 678 -13.78 6.78 39.95
N THR A 679 -13.71 7.64 40.97
CA THR A 679 -12.69 7.53 42.03
C THR A 679 -12.86 6.28 42.88
N ALA A 680 -14.11 5.88 43.14
CA ALA A 680 -14.42 4.66 43.88
C ALA A 680 -14.00 3.41 43.10
N ALA A 681 -14.32 3.36 41.80
CA ALA A 681 -13.92 2.28 40.91
C ALA A 681 -12.40 2.11 40.85
N LEU A 682 -11.65 3.21 40.67
CA LEU A 682 -10.18 3.15 40.63
C LEU A 682 -9.57 2.73 41.97
N THR A 683 -10.14 3.19 43.09
CA THR A 683 -9.67 2.80 44.42
C THR A 683 -9.91 1.32 44.70
N GLN A 684 -11.06 0.79 44.26
CA GLN A 684 -11.36 -0.64 44.31
C GLN A 684 -10.41 -1.47 43.43
N LEU A 685 -10.03 -0.97 42.25
CA LEU A 685 -9.04 -1.62 41.41
C LEU A 685 -7.66 -1.66 42.07
N ASN A 686 -7.23 -0.53 42.64
CA ASN A 686 -5.93 -0.39 43.31
C ASN A 686 -5.81 -1.30 44.55
N SER A 687 -6.91 -1.57 45.26
CA SER A 687 -6.87 -2.49 46.42
C SER A 687 -6.65 -3.96 46.03
N ARG A 688 -6.83 -4.32 44.74
CA ARG A 688 -6.61 -5.65 44.20
C ARG A 688 -5.24 -5.82 43.52
N ALA A 689 -4.40 -4.80 43.56
CA ALA A 689 -3.14 -4.78 42.82
C ALA A 689 -2.03 -5.55 43.54
N ASN A 690 -1.22 -6.28 42.79
CA ASN A 690 0.04 -6.82 43.25
C ASN A 690 1.07 -5.68 43.25
N SER A 691 1.61 -5.34 44.42
CA SER A 691 2.57 -4.24 44.58
C SER A 691 3.90 -4.75 45.13
N THR A 692 4.95 -4.69 44.32
CA THR A 692 6.33 -5.06 44.68
C THR A 692 7.22 -3.82 44.66
N GLY A 693 7.03 -2.93 45.64
CA GLY A 693 7.82 -1.70 45.81
C GLY A 693 7.79 -0.76 44.60
N LEU A 694 8.66 -0.99 43.61
CA LEU A 694 8.82 -0.19 42.39
C LEU A 694 7.83 -0.56 41.27
N GLN A 695 7.07 -1.64 41.41
CA GLN A 695 6.12 -2.13 40.42
C GLN A 695 4.73 -2.32 41.01
N ARG A 696 3.70 -2.05 40.20
CA ARG A 696 2.30 -2.35 40.49
C ARG A 696 1.65 -2.94 39.25
N TYR A 697 0.98 -4.08 39.40
CA TYR A 697 0.32 -4.78 38.31
C TYR A 697 -0.86 -5.61 38.82
N TRP A 698 -1.64 -6.17 37.92
CA TRP A 698 -2.76 -7.05 38.22
C TRP A 698 -2.51 -8.37 37.50
N SER A 699 -2.70 -9.48 38.21
CA SER A 699 -2.61 -10.81 37.62
C SER A 699 -3.98 -11.46 37.59
N SER A 700 -4.26 -12.15 36.50
CA SER A 700 -5.48 -12.96 36.33
C SER A 700 -5.43 -14.31 37.07
N GLY A 701 -4.32 -14.63 37.76
CA GLY A 701 -4.20 -15.81 38.63
C GLY A 701 -3.87 -17.13 37.92
N ILE A 702 -3.61 -17.11 36.61
CA ILE A 702 -3.13 -18.26 35.85
C ILE A 702 -1.61 -18.17 35.81
N ASP A 703 -0.94 -19.03 36.58
CA ASP A 703 0.53 -19.10 36.63
C ASP A 703 1.02 -20.03 35.50
N LEU A 704 1.15 -19.48 34.28
CA LEU A 704 1.83 -20.18 33.18
C LEU A 704 3.33 -20.16 33.45
N SER A 705 3.75 -21.06 34.34
CA SER A 705 5.06 -21.15 34.99
C SER A 705 6.33 -21.12 34.11
N ASN A 706 6.24 -21.03 32.78
CA ASN A 706 7.37 -21.16 31.85
C ASN A 706 7.56 -20.02 30.83
N ASP A 707 6.66 -19.03 30.74
CA ASP A 707 6.83 -17.90 29.80
C ASP A 707 7.36 -16.64 30.50
N TRP A 708 8.35 -15.99 29.87
CA TRP A 708 8.97 -14.76 30.39
C TRP A 708 8.07 -13.52 30.23
N GLN A 709 7.08 -13.59 29.34
CA GLN A 709 6.19 -12.49 29.02
C GLN A 709 4.87 -12.62 29.80
N PRO A 710 4.35 -11.54 30.42
CA PRO A 710 3.06 -11.58 31.10
C PRO A 710 1.91 -11.86 30.15
N LEU A 711 0.79 -12.33 30.72
CA LEU A 711 -0.46 -12.50 29.98
C LEU A 711 -0.88 -11.18 29.33
N SER A 712 -1.39 -11.27 28.10
CA SER A 712 -1.86 -10.10 27.36
C SER A 712 -2.94 -9.32 28.13
N ALA A 713 -3.82 -10.03 28.86
CA ALA A 713 -4.85 -9.42 29.71
C ALA A 713 -4.29 -8.57 30.85
N ASP A 714 -3.17 -9.00 31.45
CA ASP A 714 -2.56 -8.33 32.59
C ASP A 714 -1.91 -7.01 32.13
N ILE A 715 -1.32 -7.00 30.93
CA ILE A 715 -0.79 -5.81 30.26
C ILE A 715 -1.90 -4.80 29.96
N GLU A 716 -3.01 -5.26 29.38
CA GLU A 716 -4.16 -4.41 29.06
C GLU A 716 -4.81 -3.84 30.33
N THR A 717 -4.97 -4.66 31.38
CA THR A 717 -5.49 -4.24 32.69
C THR A 717 -4.62 -3.14 33.31
N ALA A 718 -3.30 -3.33 33.29
CA ALA A 718 -2.35 -2.32 33.77
C ALA A 718 -2.39 -1.03 32.93
N ALA A 719 -2.57 -1.14 31.61
CA ALA A 719 -2.70 0.01 30.72
C ALA A 719 -3.95 0.84 31.02
N TYR A 720 -5.13 0.20 31.16
CA TYR A 720 -6.36 0.90 31.55
C TYR A 720 -6.29 1.49 32.96
N ALA A 721 -5.64 0.79 33.90
CA ALA A 721 -5.38 1.33 35.21
C ALA A 721 -4.51 2.60 35.13
N LEU A 722 -3.41 2.56 34.38
CA LEU A 722 -2.53 3.73 34.19
C LEU A 722 -3.27 4.91 33.55
N LEU A 723 -4.08 4.65 32.52
CA LEU A 723 -4.93 5.65 31.88
C LEU A 723 -5.93 6.29 32.86
N SER A 724 -6.54 5.49 33.74
CA SER A 724 -7.43 6.00 34.80
C SER A 724 -6.69 6.93 35.77
N HIS A 725 -5.45 6.59 36.13
CA HIS A 725 -4.61 7.46 36.97
C HIS A 725 -4.27 8.77 36.28
N CYS A 726 -3.97 8.75 34.97
CA CYS A 726 -3.77 9.97 34.18
C CYS A 726 -5.03 10.85 34.19
N GLN A 727 -6.19 10.27 33.90
CA GLN A 727 -7.46 10.99 33.81
C GLN A 727 -7.89 11.60 35.15
N GLN A 728 -7.60 10.92 36.27
CA GLN A 728 -7.89 11.42 37.63
C GLN A 728 -6.75 12.27 38.23
N ASN A 729 -5.71 12.59 37.46
CA ASN A 729 -4.53 13.35 37.91
C ASN A 729 -3.78 12.72 39.12
N ARG A 730 -3.76 11.39 39.21
CA ARG A 730 -3.08 10.60 40.27
C ARG A 730 -1.71 10.09 39.79
N ILE A 731 -0.89 10.99 39.26
CA ILE A 731 0.35 10.66 38.51
C ILE A 731 1.36 9.87 39.36
N ALA A 732 1.56 10.24 40.63
CA ALA A 732 2.52 9.56 41.52
C ALA A 732 2.19 8.06 41.71
N GLU A 733 0.90 7.72 41.79
CA GLU A 733 0.44 6.34 41.93
C GLU A 733 0.54 5.53 40.63
N GLY A 734 0.63 6.22 39.48
CA GLY A 734 0.84 5.60 38.17
C GLY A 734 2.29 5.21 37.88
N VAL A 735 3.28 5.80 38.57
CA VAL A 735 4.72 5.52 38.32
C VAL A 735 5.07 4.03 38.43
N PRO A 736 4.64 3.28 39.46
CA PRO A 736 4.94 1.84 39.55
C PRO A 736 4.30 1.00 38.44
N ILE A 737 3.15 1.44 37.90
CA ILE A 737 2.47 0.77 36.79
C ILE A 737 3.24 1.02 35.49
N MET A 738 3.65 2.27 35.25
CA MET A 738 4.50 2.65 34.11
C MET A 738 5.83 1.88 34.13
N ASN A 739 6.46 1.73 35.31
CA ASN A 739 7.69 0.97 35.45
C ASN A 739 7.50 -0.50 35.08
N TRP A 740 6.37 -1.10 35.45
CA TRP A 740 6.06 -2.49 35.15
C TRP A 740 5.81 -2.67 33.64
N LEU A 741 4.96 -1.85 33.03
CA LEU A 741 4.71 -1.88 31.57
C LEU A 741 6.02 -1.70 30.79
N SER A 742 6.86 -0.74 31.19
CA SER A 742 8.11 -0.47 30.49
C SER A 742 9.13 -1.60 30.55
N GLN A 743 9.03 -2.50 31.53
CA GLN A 743 9.96 -3.64 31.70
C GLN A 743 9.51 -4.91 30.95
N HIS A 744 8.24 -5.00 30.56
CA HIS A 744 7.68 -6.19 29.91
C HIS A 744 7.42 -6.00 28.40
N ARG A 745 8.14 -5.06 27.77
CA ARG A 745 8.16 -4.94 26.32
C ARG A 745 8.99 -6.07 25.71
N ASN A 746 8.61 -6.50 24.51
CA ASN A 746 9.42 -7.38 23.69
C ASN A 746 10.57 -6.62 23.01
N HIS A 747 11.48 -7.35 22.36
CA HIS A 747 12.63 -6.80 21.62
C HIS A 747 12.27 -5.82 20.48
N LEU A 748 11.01 -5.81 20.03
CA LEU A 748 10.50 -4.94 18.96
C LEU A 748 9.81 -3.69 19.51
N GLY A 749 9.79 -3.51 20.83
CA GLY A 749 9.11 -2.39 21.48
C GLY A 749 7.59 -2.52 21.58
N GLY A 750 7.02 -3.69 21.27
CA GLY A 750 5.62 -4.03 21.47
C GLY A 750 5.40 -4.98 22.66
N TYR A 751 4.22 -5.60 22.70
CA TYR A 751 3.83 -6.58 23.71
C TYR A 751 3.33 -7.88 23.05
N SER A 752 2.41 -8.62 23.66
CA SER A 752 2.05 -9.98 23.22
C SER A 752 1.01 -9.97 22.10
N SER A 753 0.09 -9.00 22.08
CA SER A 753 -1.03 -8.91 21.13
C SER A 753 -1.22 -7.50 20.55
N THR A 754 -2.20 -7.33 19.66
CA THR A 754 -2.54 -6.02 19.13
C THR A 754 -3.17 -5.12 20.19
N GLN A 755 -4.15 -5.62 20.94
CA GLN A 755 -4.89 -4.82 21.93
C GLN A 755 -3.99 -4.37 23.08
N ASP A 756 -3.17 -5.28 23.63
CA ASP A 756 -2.28 -4.93 24.73
C ASP A 756 -1.22 -3.91 24.29
N THR A 757 -0.70 -4.03 23.07
CA THR A 757 0.30 -3.12 22.53
C THR A 757 -0.30 -1.74 22.31
N VAL A 758 -1.46 -1.66 21.66
CA VAL A 758 -2.17 -0.40 21.42
C VAL A 758 -2.50 0.30 22.73
N MET A 759 -3.07 -0.43 23.69
CA MET A 759 -3.47 0.15 24.98
C MET A 759 -2.27 0.53 25.85
N ALA A 760 -1.23 -0.30 25.93
CA ALA A 760 -0.04 0.00 26.70
C ALA A 760 0.72 1.21 26.13
N LEU A 761 0.84 1.32 24.80
CA LEU A 761 1.48 2.48 24.17
C LEU A 761 0.67 3.75 24.34
N LEU A 762 -0.66 3.68 24.25
CA LEU A 762 -1.54 4.80 24.58
C LEU A 762 -1.35 5.26 26.03
N ALA A 763 -1.34 4.31 26.98
CA ALA A 763 -1.20 4.59 28.40
C ALA A 763 0.15 5.21 28.74
N LEU A 764 1.23 4.63 28.22
CA LEU A 764 2.59 5.14 28.41
C LEU A 764 2.76 6.52 27.79
N THR A 765 2.22 6.73 26.59
CA THR A 765 2.22 8.04 25.92
C THR A 765 1.50 9.09 26.77
N LYS A 766 0.23 8.85 27.13
CA LYS A 766 -0.55 9.79 27.95
C LYS A 766 0.08 10.04 29.31
N PHE A 767 0.73 9.04 29.91
CA PHE A 767 1.41 9.22 31.19
C PHE A 767 2.68 10.05 31.05
N MET A 768 3.52 9.77 30.04
CA MET A 768 4.80 10.46 29.86
C MET A 768 4.64 11.91 29.38
N THR A 769 3.52 12.29 28.78
CA THR A 769 3.23 13.71 28.52
C THR A 769 2.88 14.49 29.78
N LEU A 770 2.47 13.81 30.87
CA LEU A 770 2.13 14.43 32.15
C LEU A 770 3.30 14.44 33.15
N VAL A 771 4.32 13.61 32.93
CA VAL A 771 5.52 13.55 33.79
C VAL A 771 6.56 14.54 33.26
N PRO A 772 7.06 15.48 34.09
CA PRO A 772 8.12 16.39 33.68
C PRO A 772 9.41 15.64 33.34
N THR A 773 9.96 15.89 32.15
CA THR A 773 11.28 15.38 31.75
C THR A 773 12.36 16.16 32.49
N SER A 774 13.37 15.47 33.04
CA SER A 774 14.53 16.17 33.63
C SER A 774 15.38 16.79 32.51
N ASN A 775 15.67 18.09 32.63
CA ASN A 775 16.52 18.82 31.68
C ASN A 775 18.03 18.61 31.93
N ASN A 776 18.42 17.83 32.93
CA ASN A 776 19.83 17.61 33.32
C ASN A 776 20.20 16.12 33.26
N THR A 777 19.77 15.39 32.22
CA THR A 777 20.16 13.98 32.09
C THR A 777 21.59 13.86 31.58
N SER A 778 22.44 13.26 32.41
CA SER A 778 23.82 12.88 32.09
C SER A 778 24.12 11.58 32.83
N LEU A 779 23.84 10.46 32.18
CA LEU A 779 23.93 9.12 32.77
C LEU A 779 24.97 8.29 32.02
N THR A 780 25.93 7.73 32.75
CA THR A 780 26.86 6.73 32.25
C THR A 780 26.46 5.36 32.78
N VAL A 781 26.15 4.43 31.89
CA VAL A 781 25.77 3.06 32.24
C VAL A 781 26.89 2.13 31.85
N SER A 782 27.39 1.35 32.81
CA SER A 782 28.43 0.35 32.61
C SER A 782 27.83 -1.04 32.77
N VAL A 783 28.04 -1.89 31.76
CA VAL A 783 27.61 -3.29 31.74
C VAL A 783 28.86 -4.17 31.67
N THR A 784 29.09 -4.94 32.73
CA THR A 784 30.16 -5.94 32.79
C THR A 784 29.55 -7.32 32.60
N ASP A 785 30.02 -8.05 31.59
CA ASP A 785 29.76 -9.48 31.45
C ASP A 785 30.83 -10.29 32.24
N SER A 786 30.55 -11.57 32.49
CA SER A 786 31.44 -12.45 33.27
C SER A 786 32.79 -12.75 32.60
N GLY A 787 32.95 -12.48 31.29
CA GLY A 787 34.12 -12.85 30.48
C GLY A 787 34.98 -11.69 29.99
N SER A 788 34.50 -10.45 30.09
CA SER A 788 35.12 -9.25 29.53
C SER A 788 35.74 -8.40 30.64
N ILE A 789 37.02 -8.07 30.47
CA ILE A 789 37.77 -7.21 31.39
C ILE A 789 37.32 -5.74 31.25
N VAL A 790 36.80 -5.36 30.08
CA VAL A 790 36.37 -3.99 29.77
C VAL A 790 34.83 -3.93 29.80
N PRO A 791 34.22 -3.04 30.61
CA PRO A 791 32.78 -2.85 30.61
C PRO A 791 32.30 -2.21 29.30
N ASN A 792 31.15 -2.66 28.80
CA ASN A 792 30.42 -1.91 27.78
C ASN A 792 29.82 -0.65 28.42
N THR A 793 30.23 0.52 27.96
CA THR A 793 29.78 1.80 28.51
C THR A 793 28.84 2.53 27.54
N PHE A 794 27.71 3.01 28.05
CA PHE A 794 26.73 3.80 27.30
C PHE A 794 26.56 5.16 27.95
N ASN A 795 26.57 6.21 27.14
CA ASN A 795 26.39 7.58 27.59
C ASN A 795 25.03 8.11 27.13
N ILE A 796 24.21 8.52 28.08
CA ILE A 796 22.87 9.06 27.85
C ILE A 796 22.86 10.51 28.29
N THR A 797 22.55 11.39 27.34
CA THR A 797 22.47 12.84 27.49
C THR A 797 21.09 13.31 27.05
N ASN A 798 20.74 14.57 27.33
CA ASN A 798 19.49 15.16 26.85
C ASN A 798 19.33 15.11 25.33
N GLU A 799 20.43 15.16 24.58
CA GLU A 799 20.43 15.16 23.11
C GLU A 799 20.10 13.78 22.51
N ASN A 800 20.36 12.70 23.26
CA ASN A 800 20.21 11.33 22.76
C ASN A 800 19.17 10.49 23.51
N LEU A 801 18.29 11.12 24.31
CA LEU A 801 17.25 10.43 25.10
C LEU A 801 16.40 9.48 24.25
N LEU A 802 15.99 9.92 23.06
CA LEU A 802 15.18 9.14 22.11
C LEU A 802 15.98 8.11 21.30
N VAL A 803 17.31 8.15 21.34
CA VAL A 803 18.15 7.23 20.58
C VAL A 803 18.23 5.91 21.34
N VAL A 804 17.79 4.83 20.70
CA VAL A 804 18.02 3.46 21.21
C VAL A 804 19.40 3.01 20.74
N GLN A 805 20.37 3.07 21.65
CA GLN A 805 21.72 2.56 21.44
C GLN A 805 21.69 1.04 21.57
N SER A 806 22.28 0.31 20.63
CA SER A 806 22.26 -1.15 20.61
C SER A 806 23.67 -1.70 20.39
N GLN A 807 24.03 -2.74 21.14
CA GLN A 807 25.35 -3.38 21.09
C GLN A 807 25.17 -4.90 21.14
N GLN A 808 25.78 -5.61 20.19
CA GLN A 808 25.87 -7.06 20.24
C GLN A 808 26.95 -7.46 21.25
N ILE A 809 26.64 -8.46 22.07
CA ILE A 809 27.54 -9.00 23.10
C ILE A 809 27.77 -10.49 22.88
N TYR A 810 28.82 -11.03 23.49
CA TYR A 810 29.08 -12.47 23.44
C TYR A 810 27.99 -13.24 24.21
N ALA A 811 27.39 -14.23 23.56
CA ALA A 811 26.39 -15.12 24.15
C ALA A 811 27.08 -16.22 24.99
N LEU A 812 27.63 -15.82 26.15
CA LEU A 812 28.30 -16.71 27.11
C LEU A 812 27.29 -17.66 27.78
N GLU A 813 27.80 -18.78 28.33
CA GLU A 813 27.01 -19.76 29.08
C GLU A 813 27.59 -19.99 30.48
N PRO A 814 26.88 -19.61 31.57
CA PRO A 814 25.66 -18.78 31.58
C PRO A 814 25.96 -17.32 31.20
N LEU A 815 24.96 -16.63 30.64
CA LEU A 815 25.06 -15.20 30.36
C LEU A 815 24.67 -14.44 31.63
N GLU A 816 25.66 -13.92 32.36
CA GLU A 816 25.43 -13.07 33.53
C GLU A 816 26.00 -11.67 33.30
N LEU A 817 25.17 -10.65 33.56
CA LEU A 817 25.51 -9.25 33.38
C LEU A 817 25.29 -8.50 34.68
N VAL A 818 26.30 -7.72 35.10
CA VAL A 818 26.19 -6.76 36.20
C VAL A 818 26.13 -5.36 35.61
N VAL A 819 25.11 -4.61 36.00
CA VAL A 819 24.79 -3.31 35.42
C VAL A 819 24.78 -2.26 36.51
N SER A 820 25.50 -1.17 36.27
CA SER A 820 25.55 -0.02 37.17
C SER A 820 25.38 1.29 36.39
N ALA A 821 24.80 2.29 37.05
CA ALA A 821 24.56 3.61 36.45
C ALA A 821 25.05 4.73 37.38
N ALA A 822 25.80 5.68 36.83
CA ALA A 822 26.34 6.84 37.53
C ALA A 822 25.94 8.14 36.81
N GLY A 823 25.80 9.24 37.56
CA GLY A 823 25.43 10.56 37.03
C GLY A 823 24.06 11.03 37.49
N GLU A 824 23.26 11.57 36.57
CA GLU A 824 21.90 12.07 36.84
C GLU A 824 20.93 11.59 35.75
N GLY A 825 19.74 11.13 36.16
CA GLY A 825 18.68 10.64 35.27
C GLY A 825 18.37 9.15 35.43
N ALA A 826 17.60 8.63 34.47
CA ALA A 826 17.18 7.24 34.43
C ALA A 826 17.29 6.68 33.00
N ALA A 827 17.52 5.37 32.89
CA ALA A 827 17.60 4.67 31.62
C ALA A 827 16.88 3.32 31.68
N LEU A 828 16.36 2.91 30.54
CA LEU A 828 15.85 1.56 30.32
C LEU A 828 16.93 0.77 29.58
N LEU A 829 17.45 -0.28 30.23
CA LEU A 829 18.34 -1.26 29.60
C LEU A 829 17.55 -2.54 29.37
N GLN A 830 17.67 -3.11 28.19
CA GLN A 830 17.02 -4.34 27.78
C GLN A 830 18.05 -5.30 27.19
N LEU A 831 18.03 -6.53 27.68
CA LEU A 831 18.76 -7.67 27.15
C LEU A 831 17.83 -8.45 26.21
N ASN A 832 18.27 -8.67 24.98
CA ASN A 832 17.57 -9.48 24.00
C ASN A 832 18.45 -10.67 23.61
N VAL A 833 17.90 -11.87 23.73
CA VAL A 833 18.56 -13.12 23.35
C VAL A 833 17.72 -13.83 22.31
N VAL A 834 18.36 -14.23 21.21
CA VAL A 834 17.76 -15.01 20.13
C VAL A 834 18.57 -16.28 19.94
N TYR A 835 17.90 -17.42 19.81
CA TYR A 835 18.53 -18.70 19.53
C TYR A 835 17.54 -19.65 18.87
N ASN A 836 18.04 -20.70 18.20
CA ASN A 836 17.18 -21.79 17.75
C ASN A 836 17.44 -23.04 18.59
N SER A 837 16.41 -23.84 18.81
CA SER A 837 16.48 -25.11 19.54
C SER A 837 16.04 -26.27 18.62
N LYS A 838 16.58 -27.48 18.87
CA LYS A 838 16.17 -28.70 18.16
C LYS A 838 14.99 -29.42 18.81
N GLY A 839 14.58 -28.98 20.01
CA GLY A 839 13.61 -29.63 20.87
C GLY A 839 12.20 -29.71 20.30
N GLU A 840 11.39 -30.57 20.95
CA GLU A 840 9.99 -30.78 20.58
C GLU A 840 9.16 -29.52 20.81
N ALA A 841 8.32 -29.23 19.82
CA ALA A 841 7.44 -28.08 19.81
C ALA A 841 6.54 -28.04 21.07
N VAL A 842 6.40 -26.84 21.65
CA VAL A 842 5.68 -26.58 22.91
C VAL A 842 4.33 -27.30 22.90
N PRO A 843 4.17 -28.38 23.69
CA PRO A 843 2.89 -29.05 23.81
C PRO A 843 2.01 -28.20 24.72
N SER A 844 1.04 -27.50 24.13
CA SER A 844 -0.13 -27.05 24.89
C SER A 844 -1.18 -28.16 24.81
N GLU A 845 -1.69 -28.57 25.98
CA GLU A 845 -2.78 -29.55 26.12
C GLU A 845 -4.13 -28.98 25.61
N VAL A 846 -4.18 -27.70 25.22
CA VAL A 846 -5.41 -26.99 24.85
C VAL A 846 -5.80 -27.19 23.38
N PHE A 847 -4.84 -27.36 22.48
CA PHE A 847 -5.10 -27.64 21.06
C PHE A 847 -4.49 -28.97 20.64
N LYS A 848 -5.34 -29.87 20.14
CA LYS A 848 -4.88 -31.06 19.43
C LYS A 848 -4.56 -30.64 18.00
N LEU A 849 -3.28 -30.62 17.65
CA LEU A 849 -2.79 -30.27 16.30
C LEU A 849 -2.09 -31.46 15.66
N SER A 850 -2.45 -31.77 14.42
CA SER A 850 -1.81 -32.80 13.59
C SER A 850 -1.64 -32.32 12.15
N ALA A 851 -0.60 -32.81 11.50
CA ALA A 851 -0.30 -32.47 10.11
C ALA A 851 0.15 -33.73 9.37
N THR A 852 -0.48 -33.99 8.22
CA THR A 852 -0.09 -35.08 7.33
C THR A 852 0.33 -34.51 5.98
N VAL A 853 1.40 -35.07 5.41
CA VAL A 853 1.95 -34.61 4.14
C VAL A 853 1.62 -35.63 3.06
N ASP A 854 0.92 -35.18 2.02
CA ASP A 854 0.76 -35.95 0.78
C ASP A 854 1.83 -35.49 -0.22
N ASP A 855 2.83 -36.33 -0.41
CA ASP A 855 3.90 -36.17 -1.39
C ASP A 855 3.84 -37.22 -2.51
N SER A 856 2.65 -37.79 -2.78
CA SER A 856 2.47 -38.86 -3.77
C SER A 856 2.85 -38.45 -5.20
N ASP A 857 2.66 -37.19 -5.58
CA ASP A 857 2.97 -36.63 -6.91
C ASP A 857 4.49 -36.37 -7.09
N SER A 858 4.89 -36.27 -8.36
CA SER A 858 6.19 -36.05 -9.02
C SER A 858 7.12 -34.96 -8.47
N HIS A 859 7.32 -34.87 -7.15
CA HIS A 859 8.11 -33.86 -6.42
C HIS A 859 7.68 -32.39 -6.63
N ASN A 860 6.82 -32.09 -7.59
CA ASN A 860 6.46 -30.74 -8.02
C ASN A 860 5.25 -30.17 -7.27
N ARG A 861 4.42 -31.02 -6.68
CA ARG A 861 3.27 -30.64 -5.86
C ARG A 861 3.28 -31.44 -4.58
N ILE A 862 3.00 -30.75 -3.48
CA ILE A 862 2.88 -31.33 -2.13
C ILE A 862 1.64 -30.74 -1.52
N SER A 863 0.86 -31.53 -0.79
CA SER A 863 -0.29 -31.02 -0.04
C SER A 863 -0.10 -31.35 1.43
N VAL A 864 -0.17 -30.33 2.29
CA VAL A 864 -0.11 -30.51 3.74
C VAL A 864 -1.53 -30.42 4.28
N ASN A 865 -2.06 -31.52 4.80
CA ASN A 865 -3.37 -31.54 5.44
C ASN A 865 -3.19 -31.30 6.95
N VAL A 866 -3.64 -30.13 7.41
CA VAL A 866 -3.52 -29.70 8.80
C VAL A 866 -4.88 -29.88 9.46
N CYS A 867 -4.92 -30.62 10.57
CA CYS A 867 -6.15 -30.87 11.34
C CYS A 867 -5.97 -30.41 12.78
N SER A 868 -6.96 -29.68 13.30
CA SER A 868 -6.94 -29.24 14.70
C SER A 868 -8.33 -29.20 15.35
N SER A 869 -8.35 -29.38 16.67
CA SER A 869 -9.53 -29.23 17.53
C SER A 869 -9.17 -28.58 18.87
N TYR A 870 -10.11 -27.85 19.47
CA TYR A 870 -9.97 -27.24 20.79
C TYR A 870 -10.38 -28.21 21.91
N GLN A 871 -9.54 -28.35 22.92
CA GLN A 871 -9.74 -29.22 24.09
C GLN A 871 -9.72 -28.44 25.42
N GLY A 872 -9.79 -27.12 25.36
CA GLY A 872 -9.78 -26.28 26.56
C GLY A 872 -11.11 -26.27 27.33
N PRO A 873 -11.16 -25.52 28.44
CA PRO A 873 -12.32 -25.51 29.35
C PRO A 873 -13.53 -24.76 28.78
N GLU A 874 -13.35 -23.87 27.82
CA GLU A 874 -14.45 -23.12 27.20
C GLU A 874 -15.17 -23.95 26.13
N LYS A 875 -16.34 -23.49 25.66
CA LYS A 875 -17.09 -24.19 24.61
C LYS A 875 -16.44 -24.01 23.23
N GLU A 876 -15.92 -22.82 22.98
CA GLU A 876 -15.28 -22.38 21.75
C GLU A 876 -14.25 -21.31 22.07
N THR A 877 -13.24 -21.17 21.22
CA THR A 877 -12.21 -20.12 21.35
C THR A 877 -12.64 -18.81 20.72
N GLY A 878 -11.79 -17.79 20.85
CA GLY A 878 -11.82 -16.61 20.00
C GLY A 878 -11.20 -16.88 18.64
N MET A 879 -10.87 -15.82 17.91
CA MET A 879 -10.24 -15.93 16.60
C MET A 879 -8.96 -16.77 16.66
N ILE A 880 -8.90 -17.79 15.82
CA ILE A 880 -7.76 -18.69 15.69
C ILE A 880 -6.96 -18.35 14.45
N LEU A 881 -5.65 -18.34 14.61
CA LEU A 881 -4.68 -18.20 13.54
C LEU A 881 -3.88 -19.49 13.42
N TRP A 882 -3.84 -20.07 12.22
CA TRP A 882 -2.83 -21.09 11.88
C TRP A 882 -1.72 -20.44 11.08
N GLU A 883 -0.50 -20.63 11.52
CA GLU A 883 0.72 -20.29 10.80
C GLU A 883 1.34 -21.58 10.26
N VAL A 884 1.40 -21.72 8.95
CA VAL A 884 2.00 -22.87 8.26
C VAL A 884 3.23 -22.39 7.51
N ASP A 885 4.41 -22.77 7.97
CA ASP A 885 5.67 -22.47 7.27
C ASP A 885 5.73 -23.29 5.98
N ILE A 886 5.98 -22.66 4.83
CA ILE A 886 6.09 -23.36 3.55
C ILE A 886 7.49 -24.01 3.45
N LEU A 887 7.56 -25.24 2.93
CA LEU A 887 8.85 -25.91 2.67
C LEU A 887 9.68 -25.10 1.66
N SER A 888 11.00 -25.05 1.86
CA SER A 888 11.93 -24.33 0.99
C SER A 888 11.77 -24.73 -0.48
N GLY A 889 11.69 -23.73 -1.37
CA GLY A 889 11.50 -23.96 -2.81
C GLY A 889 10.06 -24.25 -3.22
N PHE A 890 9.07 -24.02 -2.36
CA PHE A 890 7.65 -24.09 -2.68
C PHE A 890 6.93 -22.75 -2.46
N LYS A 891 5.74 -22.63 -3.04
CA LYS A 891 4.77 -21.57 -2.75
C LYS A 891 3.36 -22.17 -2.64
N LEU A 892 2.46 -21.47 -1.96
CA LEU A 892 1.04 -21.83 -1.94
C LEU A 892 0.47 -21.86 -3.36
N ASP A 893 -0.22 -22.95 -3.70
CA ASP A 893 -0.97 -23.08 -4.93
C ASP A 893 -2.12 -22.06 -4.95
N PRO A 894 -2.35 -21.32 -6.05
CA PRO A 894 -3.51 -20.42 -6.17
C PRO A 894 -4.86 -21.08 -5.82
N VAL A 895 -5.02 -22.39 -6.08
CA VAL A 895 -6.23 -23.15 -5.72
C VAL A 895 -6.43 -23.22 -4.20
N GLY A 896 -5.34 -23.22 -3.43
CA GLY A 896 -5.38 -23.20 -1.96
C GLY A 896 -5.89 -21.89 -1.36
N ARG A 897 -6.18 -20.87 -2.18
CA ARG A 897 -6.82 -19.61 -1.75
C ARG A 897 -8.35 -19.67 -1.80
N ASN A 898 -8.94 -20.77 -2.26
CA ASN A 898 -10.39 -20.91 -2.29
C ASN A 898 -10.93 -21.07 -0.87
N LEU A 899 -11.72 -20.09 -0.44
CA LEU A 899 -12.32 -20.05 0.88
C LEU A 899 -13.56 -20.96 0.93
N ASN A 900 -13.51 -21.99 1.77
CA ASN A 900 -14.67 -22.77 2.19
C ASN A 900 -14.84 -22.58 3.70
N ASP A 901 -16.08 -22.41 4.17
CA ASP A 901 -16.41 -22.35 5.61
C ASP A 901 -15.86 -23.62 6.31
N PRO A 902 -15.10 -23.54 7.41
CA PRO A 902 -14.97 -22.43 8.38
C PRO A 902 -13.86 -21.39 8.14
N LEU A 903 -13.13 -21.46 7.01
CA LEU A 903 -11.98 -20.59 6.73
C LEU A 903 -12.41 -19.19 6.23
N LYS A 904 -11.99 -18.12 6.93
CA LYS A 904 -12.37 -16.74 6.60
C LYS A 904 -11.42 -16.05 5.64
N LEU A 905 -10.12 -16.32 5.81
CA LEU A 905 -9.07 -15.69 5.03
C LEU A 905 -7.86 -16.61 4.93
N VAL A 906 -7.18 -16.52 3.78
CA VAL A 906 -5.86 -17.07 3.53
C VAL A 906 -4.94 -15.93 3.14
N GLU A 907 -3.88 -15.73 3.92
CA GLU A 907 -2.83 -14.75 3.64
C GLU A 907 -1.50 -15.46 3.49
N THR A 908 -0.64 -14.95 2.60
CA THR A 908 0.71 -15.48 2.40
C THR A 908 1.73 -14.36 2.59
N LYS A 909 2.60 -14.49 3.59
CA LYS A 909 3.62 -13.50 3.94
C LYS A 909 4.87 -14.22 4.45
N ASP A 910 6.05 -13.75 4.03
CA ASP A 910 7.36 -14.24 4.46
C ASP A 910 7.55 -15.78 4.40
N GLU A 911 7.01 -16.39 3.34
CA GLU A 911 7.02 -17.86 3.13
C GLU A 911 6.22 -18.66 4.17
N LYS A 912 5.27 -18.00 4.82
CA LYS A 912 4.23 -18.62 5.63
C LYS A 912 2.85 -18.45 5.00
N VAL A 913 1.97 -19.39 5.31
CA VAL A 913 0.54 -19.31 5.02
C VAL A 913 -0.18 -19.10 6.35
N PHE A 914 -0.99 -18.05 6.40
CA PHE A 914 -1.82 -17.70 7.54
C PHE A 914 -3.26 -18.04 7.23
N LEU A 915 -3.88 -18.90 8.04
CA LEU A 915 -5.27 -19.33 7.90
C LEU A 915 -6.08 -18.81 9.08
N TYR A 916 -7.18 -18.13 8.79
CA TYR A 916 -7.99 -17.42 9.79
C TYR A 916 -9.34 -18.09 10.00
N PHE A 917 -9.71 -18.27 11.27
CA PHE A 917 -10.99 -18.83 11.70
C PHE A 917 -11.62 -17.95 12.79
N ASP A 918 -12.95 -17.82 12.79
CA ASP A 918 -13.67 -17.05 13.82
C ASP A 918 -13.49 -17.66 15.22
N SER A 919 -13.53 -18.99 15.28
CA SER A 919 -13.41 -19.77 16.52
C SER A 919 -13.08 -21.23 16.20
N MET A 920 -12.64 -21.96 17.22
CA MET A 920 -12.47 -23.41 17.17
C MET A 920 -13.19 -24.05 18.36
N ASN A 921 -13.78 -25.21 18.13
CA ASN A 921 -14.47 -25.99 19.15
C ASN A 921 -13.88 -27.41 19.18
N ALA A 922 -14.53 -28.33 19.91
CA ALA A 922 -14.08 -29.71 20.05
C ALA A 922 -14.19 -30.55 18.76
N ILE A 923 -14.85 -30.05 17.71
CA ILE A 923 -14.93 -30.72 16.42
C ILE A 923 -13.63 -30.46 15.65
N GLU A 924 -13.02 -31.53 15.15
CA GLU A 924 -11.79 -31.47 14.37
C GLU A 924 -12.06 -30.86 12.99
N ASN A 925 -11.34 -29.77 12.69
CA ASN A 925 -11.37 -29.11 11.40
C ASN A 925 -10.06 -29.40 10.66
N CYS A 926 -10.14 -29.78 9.39
CA CYS A 926 -8.99 -30.07 8.55
C CYS A 926 -8.96 -29.14 7.33
N VAL A 927 -7.78 -28.59 7.04
CA VAL A 927 -7.54 -27.76 5.86
C VAL A 927 -6.33 -28.29 5.11
N ALA A 928 -6.51 -28.53 3.81
CA ALA A 928 -5.43 -28.87 2.90
C ALA A 928 -4.74 -27.60 2.41
N VAL A 929 -3.41 -27.55 2.54
CA VAL A 929 -2.55 -26.47 2.06
C VAL A 929 -1.74 -26.99 0.88
N PRO A 930 -2.26 -26.88 -0.36
CA PRO A 930 -1.56 -27.33 -1.55
C PRO A 930 -0.40 -26.38 -1.90
N MET A 931 0.75 -26.94 -2.19
CA MET A 931 1.99 -26.23 -2.48
C MET A 931 2.54 -26.65 -3.85
N VAL A 932 3.08 -25.70 -4.60
CA VAL A 932 3.70 -25.91 -5.91
C VAL A 932 5.17 -25.48 -5.86
N ARG A 933 6.04 -26.33 -6.41
CA ARG A 933 7.48 -26.08 -6.48
C ARG A 933 7.79 -24.84 -7.32
N THR A 934 8.69 -24.00 -6.81
CA THR A 934 9.25 -22.82 -7.49
C THR A 934 10.72 -23.01 -7.82
N SER A 935 11.46 -23.65 -6.91
CA SER A 935 12.89 -23.93 -7.04
C SER A 935 13.19 -25.35 -6.53
N MET A 936 14.28 -25.95 -7.01
CA MET A 936 14.60 -27.34 -6.68
C MET A 936 15.44 -27.40 -5.40
N VAL A 937 14.83 -27.85 -4.31
CA VAL A 937 15.47 -28.05 -3.00
C VAL A 937 15.41 -29.53 -2.63
N VAL A 938 16.46 -30.04 -2.01
CA VAL A 938 16.63 -31.45 -1.59
C VAL A 938 17.23 -31.51 -0.18
N GLY A 939 17.00 -32.63 0.52
CA GLY A 939 17.37 -32.75 1.93
C GLY A 939 16.58 -31.78 2.81
N SER A 940 15.27 -31.63 2.51
CA SER A 940 14.41 -30.65 3.17
C SER A 940 14.44 -30.79 4.70
N GLN A 941 14.53 -29.66 5.40
CA GLN A 941 14.43 -29.61 6.85
C GLN A 941 12.96 -29.52 7.27
N ALA A 942 12.69 -29.82 8.54
CA ALA A 942 11.32 -29.76 9.06
C ALA A 942 10.81 -28.30 9.08
N ALA A 943 9.56 -28.12 8.65
CA ALA A 943 8.81 -26.88 8.75
C ALA A 943 7.87 -26.90 9.96
N LEU A 944 7.41 -25.72 10.38
CA LEU A 944 6.56 -25.54 11.56
C LEU A 944 5.11 -25.26 11.18
N ILE A 945 4.20 -25.78 11.99
CA ILE A 945 2.80 -25.38 12.03
C ILE A 945 2.49 -24.93 13.44
N THR A 946 1.97 -23.72 13.58
CA THR A 946 1.56 -23.16 14.86
C THR A 946 0.09 -22.80 14.80
N ILE A 947 -0.68 -23.27 15.78
CA ILE A 947 -2.02 -22.78 16.07
C ILE A 947 -1.95 -21.88 17.31
N LEU A 948 -2.58 -20.71 17.25
CA LEU A 948 -2.66 -19.80 18.39
C LEU A 948 -4.02 -19.11 18.47
N ASP A 949 -4.45 -18.82 19.70
CA ASP A 949 -5.54 -17.87 19.95
C ASP A 949 -4.97 -16.45 19.83
N TYR A 950 -5.57 -15.65 18.96
CA TYR A 950 -5.06 -14.32 18.64
C TYR A 950 -5.10 -13.33 19.82
N TYR A 951 -6.09 -13.46 20.73
CA TYR A 951 -6.21 -12.57 21.89
C TYR A 951 -5.51 -13.13 23.14
N ASN A 952 -5.27 -14.45 23.15
CA ASN A 952 -4.52 -15.16 24.18
C ASN A 952 -3.32 -15.89 23.53
N PRO A 953 -2.32 -15.16 23.01
CA PRO A 953 -1.19 -15.77 22.27
C PRO A 953 -0.36 -16.75 23.10
N GLU A 954 -0.46 -16.69 24.44
CA GLU A 954 0.04 -17.69 25.37
C GLU A 954 -0.58 -19.09 25.16
N ILE A 955 -1.80 -19.16 24.62
CA ILE A 955 -2.48 -20.40 24.24
C ILE A 955 -2.11 -20.73 22.80
N ARG A 956 -1.02 -21.48 22.63
CA ARG A 956 -0.56 -21.94 21.33
C ARG A 956 -0.02 -23.36 21.38
N THR A 957 -0.11 -24.05 20.25
CA THR A 957 0.53 -25.36 20.03
C THR A 957 1.33 -25.28 18.74
N THR A 958 2.59 -25.70 18.80
CA THR A 958 3.43 -25.84 17.60
C THR A 958 3.67 -27.32 17.31
N ARG A 959 3.79 -27.67 16.04
CA ARG A 959 4.19 -29.00 15.55
C ARG A 959 5.15 -28.87 14.38
N ILE A 960 6.01 -29.87 14.22
CA ILE A 960 6.90 -29.99 13.07
C ILE A 960 6.28 -30.91 12.02
N TYR A 961 6.53 -30.65 10.75
CA TYR A 961 6.22 -31.56 9.66
C TYR A 961 7.30 -31.49 8.58
N ASN A 962 7.43 -32.54 7.76
CA ASN A 962 8.37 -32.58 6.65
C ASN A 962 7.87 -33.54 5.56
N SER A 963 8.41 -33.46 4.34
CA SER A 963 8.19 -34.48 3.30
C SER A 963 9.25 -35.58 3.42
N ASP A 964 8.78 -36.82 3.51
CA ASP A 964 9.65 -38.00 3.57
C ASP A 964 10.43 -38.22 2.27
N LYS A 965 9.84 -37.88 1.12
CA LYS A 965 10.54 -37.94 -0.17
C LYS A 965 11.59 -36.85 -0.30
N LEU A 966 11.26 -35.59 -0.01
CA LEU A 966 12.20 -34.48 -0.18
C LEU A 966 13.37 -34.50 0.81
N SER A 967 13.12 -34.97 2.03
CA SER A 967 14.17 -35.10 3.05
C SER A 967 15.21 -36.17 2.68
N LYS A 968 14.81 -37.20 1.93
CA LYS A 968 15.69 -38.26 1.40
C LYS A 968 16.20 -37.99 -0.01
N ALA A 969 15.61 -37.02 -0.70
CA ALA A 969 15.97 -36.69 -2.07
C ALA A 969 17.42 -36.24 -2.14
N THR A 970 18.09 -36.66 -3.21
CA THR A 970 19.47 -36.25 -3.50
C THR A 970 19.51 -35.26 -4.66
N VAL A 971 20.60 -34.49 -4.75
CA VAL A 971 20.86 -33.56 -5.86
C VAL A 971 20.70 -34.25 -7.23
N CYS A 972 21.15 -35.50 -7.33
CA CYS A 972 21.17 -36.27 -8.56
C CYS A 972 19.78 -36.54 -9.16
N GLU A 973 18.74 -36.58 -8.35
CA GLU A 973 17.36 -36.76 -8.83
C GLU A 973 16.89 -35.62 -9.74
N PHE A 974 17.46 -34.43 -9.59
CA PHE A 974 17.18 -33.25 -10.41
C PHE A 974 18.23 -33.00 -11.50
N CYS A 975 19.31 -33.79 -11.53
CA CYS A 975 20.45 -33.63 -12.43
C CYS A 975 20.44 -34.63 -13.61
N GLY A 976 19.32 -35.31 -13.84
CA GLY A 976 19.18 -36.32 -14.90
C GLY A 976 19.84 -37.67 -14.56
N LEU A 977 19.76 -38.62 -15.50
CA LEU A 977 20.35 -39.96 -15.34
C LEU A 977 21.86 -39.85 -15.04
N ASN A 978 22.31 -40.53 -13.98
CA ASN A 978 23.69 -40.50 -13.47
C ASN A 978 24.22 -39.09 -13.11
N CYS A 979 23.34 -38.14 -12.77
CA CYS A 979 23.70 -36.76 -12.40
C CYS A 979 24.39 -35.94 -13.51
N ASN A 980 24.34 -36.39 -14.76
CA ASN A 980 25.09 -35.84 -15.90
C ASN A 980 24.90 -34.33 -16.12
N ASN A 981 23.70 -33.79 -15.86
CA ASN A 981 23.42 -32.37 -16.11
C ASN A 981 24.09 -31.44 -15.08
N CYS A 982 24.55 -31.98 -13.96
CA CYS A 982 25.22 -31.22 -12.90
C CYS A 982 26.73 -31.45 -12.86
N ILE A 983 27.28 -32.27 -13.76
CA ILE A 983 28.73 -32.50 -13.87
C ILE A 983 29.38 -31.38 -14.69
N SER A 984 30.59 -30.95 -14.29
CA SER A 984 31.37 -29.98 -15.05
C SER A 984 32.01 -30.62 -16.26
N ASN A 985 31.84 -29.99 -17.42
CA ASN A 985 32.51 -30.38 -18.66
C ASN A 985 33.79 -29.58 -18.95
N VAL A 986 34.25 -28.77 -17.99
CA VAL A 986 35.47 -27.97 -18.10
C VAL A 986 36.53 -28.58 -17.18
N THR A 987 37.65 -29.02 -17.76
CA THR A 987 38.80 -29.59 -17.02
C THR A 987 40.00 -28.65 -17.03
N THR A 988 40.78 -28.64 -15.95
CA THR A 988 42.07 -27.95 -15.92
C THR A 988 43.08 -28.69 -16.82
N SER A 989 43.51 -28.05 -17.92
CA SER A 989 44.59 -28.59 -18.75
C SER A 989 45.95 -28.33 -18.10
N THR A 990 46.55 -29.37 -17.50
CA THR A 990 48.01 -29.39 -17.31
C THR A 990 48.66 -29.75 -18.63
N ASN A 991 49.08 -28.76 -19.42
CA ASN A 991 50.02 -28.95 -20.52
C ASN A 991 50.94 -27.72 -20.62
N THR A 992 52.00 -27.71 -19.81
CA THR A 992 53.20 -26.91 -20.05
C THR A 992 54.28 -27.81 -20.64
N THR A 993 54.33 -27.86 -21.97
CA THR A 993 55.57 -28.02 -22.73
C THR A 993 55.39 -27.32 -24.06
N GLU A 994 55.45 -25.98 -24.05
CA GLU A 994 55.80 -25.25 -25.26
C GLU A 994 57.32 -25.36 -25.45
N GLN A 995 57.70 -26.07 -26.51
CA GLN A 995 59.04 -26.08 -27.06
C GLN A 995 59.42 -24.66 -27.46
N VAL A 996 60.46 -24.13 -26.82
CA VAL A 996 61.12 -22.89 -27.23
C VAL A 996 61.89 -23.17 -28.52
N SER A 997 61.37 -22.74 -29.66
CA SER A 997 62.14 -22.54 -30.89
C SER A 997 62.60 -21.08 -30.99
N ASN A 998 63.91 -20.87 -30.92
CA ASN A 998 64.59 -19.60 -31.17
C ASN A 998 64.34 -19.10 -32.60
N SER A 999 63.87 -17.86 -32.76
CA SER A 999 64.42 -16.93 -33.73
C SER A 999 64.03 -15.48 -33.41
N SER A 1000 65.05 -14.62 -33.46
CA SER A 1000 65.12 -13.21 -33.11
C SER A 1000 64.32 -12.24 -33.99
N ALA A 1001 63.69 -11.23 -33.37
CA ALA A 1001 63.60 -9.87 -33.93
C ALA A 1001 63.33 -8.84 -32.81
N THR A 1002 64.10 -7.76 -32.83
CA THR A 1002 64.25 -6.67 -31.87
C THR A 1002 63.27 -5.50 -32.10
N ALA A 1003 62.67 -4.92 -31.04
CA ALA A 1003 62.35 -3.47 -30.83
C ALA A 1003 61.66 -3.27 -29.44
N PRO A 1004 61.55 -2.06 -28.83
CA PRO A 1004 62.29 -1.72 -27.61
C PRO A 1004 61.44 -1.53 -26.33
N LYS A 1005 62.08 -1.76 -25.18
CA LYS A 1005 61.63 -1.42 -23.84
C LYS A 1005 61.84 0.08 -23.56
N LEU A 1006 60.76 0.87 -23.51
CA LEU A 1006 60.77 2.22 -22.93
C LEU A 1006 59.32 2.67 -22.62
N ALA A 1007 58.74 2.14 -21.54
CA ALA A 1007 57.50 2.69 -20.96
C ALA A 1007 57.24 2.23 -19.50
N MET A 1008 57.87 1.14 -19.03
CA MET A 1008 57.55 0.55 -17.72
C MET A 1008 58.46 0.98 -16.54
N LEU A 1009 59.31 1.99 -16.74
CA LEU A 1009 60.22 2.50 -15.70
C LEU A 1009 59.78 3.85 -15.09
N TRP A 1010 58.71 4.46 -15.58
CA TRP A 1010 58.17 5.72 -15.03
C TRP A 1010 57.04 5.54 -14.00
N PHE A 1011 56.37 4.38 -14.00
CA PHE A 1011 55.24 4.14 -13.08
C PHE A 1011 55.67 3.69 -11.67
N CYS A 1012 56.86 3.09 -11.52
CA CYS A 1012 57.34 2.61 -10.22
C CYS A 1012 57.96 3.70 -9.32
N VAL A 1013 58.30 4.88 -9.86
CA VAL A 1013 58.94 5.96 -9.07
C VAL A 1013 57.92 6.91 -8.44
N ILE A 1014 56.68 6.97 -8.95
CA ILE A 1014 55.64 7.89 -8.44
C ILE A 1014 54.84 7.26 -7.27
N CYS A 1015 54.75 5.93 -7.17
CA CYS A 1015 54.01 5.27 -6.09
C CYS A 1015 54.78 5.17 -4.75
N MET A 1016 56.09 5.41 -4.72
CA MET A 1016 56.88 5.34 -3.49
C MET A 1016 57.02 6.68 -2.73
N TRP A 1017 56.31 7.74 -3.13
CA TRP A 1017 56.41 9.05 -2.46
C TRP A 1017 55.13 9.53 -1.75
N ASN A 1018 54.07 8.72 -1.68
CA ASN A 1018 52.83 9.06 -0.96
C ASN A 1018 52.54 8.15 0.24
N ILE A 1019 53.57 7.51 0.80
CA ILE A 1019 53.53 6.93 2.14
C ILE A 1019 54.68 7.56 2.94
N LEU A 1020 54.45 8.78 3.39
CA LEU A 1020 55.09 9.44 4.54
C LEU A 1020 54.21 10.61 5.00
#